data_AF-A0A354H0W3-F1
#
_entry.id   AF-A0A354H0W3-F1
#
_cell.length_a   1.000
_cell.length_b   1.000
_cell.length_c   1.000
_cell.angle_alpha   90.00
_cell.angle_beta   90.00
_cell.angle_gamma   90.00
#
_symmetry.space_group_name_H-M   'P 1'
#
loop_
_entity.id
_entity.type
_entity.pdbx_description
1 polymer ?
#
loop_
_entity_poly.entity_id
_entity_poly.type
_entity_poly.pdbx_seq_one_letter_code
_entity_poly.pdbx_strand_id
1 'polypeptide(L)'
;MVPIGSADNVTNFATLQAALATPGLNPGDIIQIEPGSAPGNIVNADLPAVAGLTVRGDPTALLSAIPQFTVSDLFTVGAAQEGFTFRNVNIGLIRNPGSSFNGPPDGTLVFTADGTIAGSAVVDVSSGFNPVTGQHSGAVIAFEGVHDVLTDSTISSNPAANGVRSLLAVVAPNGSSTLVSDNVFDMSNIDNNGTGAVSYRNSNFSQISVVTDQLTGNTFFTSNTGGILDATVAIDDQGSLSGLTIQDNTISEPSSDITAIKLSNDITGSFGFQNTQVIGNVINLAGGMGVRVDTGFDSASVFIAGNQINAGTLGSGVFFGFSDNSSLNAVVQGNDFHNDGVGVEIRGLSATASAAVIDLGGGSLGSLGGNDFRSYTATATASSGAIVLNAFPSSQGVITAQKDSFAAGVDPKSVTWDGSKMAGLANVDESNNLTGNAAFVAALYADILKRAGDTSNPNDAGGLIAALNGGALTQAAAASALVHSPEALGVQVDGLYLKLLGRPSDSVGRAGFVSFLQNGGTVEQIIGLMVSSPEYAALTGSDAGFVQSLYTNLLGRVGDDAEVAGYVAVLPSRGRAAVAALFTQSAEFRSNVVNQFYSATPAPTSVSALFPPLLHRTGAATAAEINGYVASGLSLLDLETAFASSTEFFVDG
;
A
#
# COMPACT_ATOMS: atom_id res chain seq x y z
N MET A 1 14.49 28.90 -22.18
CA MET A 1 14.76 29.74 -23.38
C MET A 1 13.44 30.38 -23.80
N VAL A 2 13.39 31.67 -24.18
CA VAL A 2 12.12 32.29 -24.66
C VAL A 2 11.72 31.63 -26.00
N PRO A 3 10.46 31.20 -26.22
CA PRO A 3 10.08 30.51 -27.45
C PRO A 3 10.27 31.40 -28.70
N ILE A 4 10.66 30.77 -29.81
CA ILE A 4 10.98 31.42 -31.09
C ILE A 4 9.72 31.63 -31.96
N GLY A 5 8.52 31.61 -31.35
CA GLY A 5 7.20 31.71 -31.98
C GLY A 5 6.24 32.64 -31.22
N SER A 6 5.01 32.83 -31.73
CA SER A 6 3.97 33.59 -31.01
C SER A 6 3.59 32.86 -29.72
N ALA A 7 3.63 33.57 -28.59
CA ALA A 7 3.26 32.97 -27.32
C ALA A 7 1.81 32.46 -27.35
N ASP A 8 1.58 31.25 -26.83
CA ASP A 8 0.26 30.66 -26.67
C ASP A 8 0.05 30.20 -25.22
N ASN A 9 -1.14 29.69 -24.94
CA ASN A 9 -1.58 29.18 -23.64
C ASN A 9 -1.38 27.66 -23.48
N VAL A 10 -0.64 27.00 -24.38
CA VAL A 10 -0.61 25.53 -24.49
C VAL A 10 0.82 24.97 -24.51
N THR A 11 1.72 25.50 -25.34
CA THR A 11 3.08 24.95 -25.56
C THR A 11 4.19 26.00 -25.62
N ASN A 12 3.87 27.25 -25.96
CA ASN A 12 4.83 28.33 -26.16
C ASN A 12 4.58 29.48 -25.19
N PHE A 13 4.72 29.26 -23.89
CA PHE A 13 4.58 30.31 -22.88
C PHE A 13 5.90 30.62 -22.15
N ALA A 14 6.01 31.85 -21.63
CA ALA A 14 7.20 32.28 -20.90
C ALA A 14 7.25 31.71 -19.47
N THR A 15 6.10 31.60 -18.81
CA THR A 15 5.89 31.05 -17.46
C THR A 15 4.54 30.33 -17.41
N LEU A 16 4.38 29.39 -16.47
CA LEU A 16 3.11 28.69 -16.28
C LEU A 16 1.98 29.65 -15.88
N GLN A 17 2.30 30.68 -15.07
CA GLN A 17 1.39 31.79 -14.79
C GLN A 17 0.87 32.44 -16.08
N ALA A 18 1.75 32.73 -17.04
CA ALA A 18 1.34 33.36 -18.31
C ALA A 18 0.41 32.45 -19.11
N ALA A 19 0.63 31.14 -19.09
CA ALA A 19 -0.26 30.18 -19.76
C ALA A 19 -1.66 30.18 -19.12
N LEU A 20 -1.73 30.11 -17.79
CA LEU A 20 -2.97 30.02 -17.03
C LEU A 20 -3.79 31.34 -17.04
N ALA A 21 -3.10 32.49 -16.98
CA ALA A 21 -3.75 33.80 -16.92
C ALA A 21 -4.17 34.36 -18.30
N THR A 22 -3.68 33.79 -19.40
CA THR A 22 -4.02 34.27 -20.75
C THR A 22 -5.44 33.80 -21.13
N PRO A 23 -6.36 34.72 -21.49
CA PRO A 23 -7.71 34.34 -21.92
C PRO A 23 -7.69 33.42 -23.13
N GLY A 24 -8.58 32.42 -23.15
CA GLY A 24 -8.77 31.52 -24.30
C GLY A 24 -8.65 30.03 -24.01
N LEU A 25 -8.36 29.65 -22.75
CA LEU A 25 -8.43 28.26 -22.31
C LEU A 25 -9.88 27.75 -22.29
N ASN A 26 -10.08 26.54 -22.79
CA ASN A 26 -11.35 25.83 -22.89
C ASN A 26 -11.33 24.55 -22.05
N PRO A 27 -12.51 23.99 -21.74
CA PRO A 27 -12.55 22.73 -21.01
C PRO A 27 -11.81 21.60 -21.73
N GLY A 28 -10.92 20.91 -21.01
CA GLY A 28 -10.08 19.84 -21.55
C GLY A 28 -8.76 20.30 -22.19
N ASP A 29 -8.45 21.59 -22.21
CA ASP A 29 -7.18 22.08 -22.74
C ASP A 29 -5.98 21.58 -21.91
N ILE A 30 -4.85 21.42 -22.60
CA ILE A 30 -3.62 20.85 -22.03
C ILE A 30 -2.49 21.88 -22.11
N ILE A 31 -1.93 22.25 -20.96
CA ILE A 31 -0.78 23.15 -20.82
C ILE A 31 0.46 22.29 -20.63
N GLN A 32 1.40 22.33 -21.57
CA GLN A 32 2.60 21.51 -21.59
C GLN A 32 3.85 22.27 -21.13
N ILE A 33 4.57 21.70 -20.15
CA ILE A 33 5.86 22.19 -19.66
C ILE A 33 6.98 21.42 -20.37
N GLU A 34 7.77 22.13 -21.16
CA GLU A 34 8.87 21.55 -21.94
C GLU A 34 10.18 21.43 -21.13
N PRO A 35 11.05 20.46 -21.45
CA PRO A 35 12.41 20.40 -20.93
C PRO A 35 13.18 21.72 -21.16
N GLY A 36 13.93 22.18 -20.15
CA GLY A 36 14.70 23.42 -20.23
C GLY A 36 13.86 24.73 -20.26
N SER A 37 12.54 24.61 -20.07
CA SER A 37 11.68 25.77 -19.78
C SER A 37 11.93 26.32 -18.37
N ALA A 38 11.32 27.46 -18.05
CA ALA A 38 11.38 28.08 -16.73
C ALA A 38 9.94 28.40 -16.27
N PRO A 39 9.16 27.37 -15.86
CA PRO A 39 7.73 27.53 -15.61
C PRO A 39 7.42 28.50 -14.47
N GLY A 40 8.36 28.69 -13.54
CA GLY A 40 8.28 29.73 -12.51
C GLY A 40 7.33 29.37 -11.37
N ASN A 41 6.72 30.38 -10.77
CA ASN A 41 5.78 30.25 -9.66
C ASN A 41 4.34 30.47 -10.13
N ILE A 42 3.39 29.76 -9.54
CA ILE A 42 1.96 30.02 -9.66
C ILE A 42 1.33 30.30 -8.30
N VAL A 43 0.23 31.03 -8.33
CA VAL A 43 -0.65 31.30 -7.20
C VAL A 43 -2.10 30.96 -7.53
N ASN A 44 -2.96 30.87 -6.53
CA ASN A 44 -4.39 30.55 -6.69
C ASN A 44 -5.09 31.48 -7.68
N ALA A 45 -4.74 32.77 -7.63
CA ALA A 45 -5.31 33.79 -8.51
C ALA A 45 -4.96 33.57 -10.00
N ASP A 46 -3.95 32.76 -10.29
CA ASP A 46 -3.58 32.40 -11.67
C ASP A 46 -4.50 31.32 -12.24
N LEU A 47 -5.18 30.53 -11.40
CA LEU A 47 -6.00 29.39 -11.83
C LEU A 47 -7.32 29.87 -12.47
N PRO A 48 -7.54 29.68 -13.78
CA PRO A 48 -8.76 30.13 -14.43
C PRO A 48 -9.97 29.27 -14.04
N ALA A 49 -11.17 29.82 -14.18
CA ALA A 49 -12.43 29.11 -13.97
C ALA A 49 -12.78 28.23 -15.19
N VAL A 50 -11.97 27.20 -15.44
CA VAL A 50 -12.12 26.27 -16.57
C VAL A 50 -11.98 24.83 -16.08
N ALA A 51 -12.99 24.01 -16.35
CA ALA A 51 -13.04 22.60 -15.99
C ALA A 51 -12.09 21.74 -16.85
N GLY A 52 -11.60 20.64 -16.30
CA GLY A 52 -10.85 19.63 -17.06
C GLY A 52 -9.50 20.09 -17.60
N LEU A 53 -8.94 21.20 -17.12
CA LEU A 53 -7.60 21.63 -17.54
C LEU A 53 -6.54 20.63 -17.07
N THR A 54 -5.59 20.35 -17.95
CA THR A 54 -4.43 19.52 -17.63
C THR A 54 -3.15 20.34 -17.70
N VAL A 55 -2.39 20.41 -16.61
CA VAL A 55 -0.98 20.83 -16.64
C VAL A 55 -0.12 19.58 -16.71
N ARG A 56 0.62 19.42 -17.80
CA ARG A 56 1.48 18.24 -18.00
C ARG A 56 2.93 18.61 -18.32
N GLY A 57 3.86 17.76 -17.93
CA GLY A 57 5.19 17.76 -18.54
C GLY A 57 5.12 17.25 -19.97
N ASP A 58 6.12 17.59 -20.77
CA ASP A 58 6.31 16.98 -22.08
C ASP A 58 6.23 15.45 -21.96
N PRO A 59 5.25 14.80 -22.61
CA PRO A 59 5.10 13.35 -22.55
C PRO A 59 6.31 12.64 -23.17
N THR A 60 7.14 13.35 -23.94
CA THR A 60 8.35 12.82 -24.54
C THR A 60 9.61 12.90 -23.67
N ALA A 61 9.49 13.48 -22.47
CA ALA A 61 10.60 13.66 -21.56
C ALA A 61 10.38 12.94 -20.23
N LEU A 62 11.49 12.57 -19.59
CA LEU A 62 11.48 12.00 -18.25
C LEU A 62 11.06 13.07 -17.25
N LEU A 63 10.41 12.66 -16.15
CA LEU A 63 10.06 13.58 -15.08
C LEU A 63 11.28 14.37 -14.58
N SER A 64 12.47 13.77 -14.50
CA SER A 64 13.72 14.44 -14.12
C SER A 64 14.16 15.57 -15.07
N ALA A 65 13.71 15.54 -16.33
CA ALA A 65 13.99 16.58 -17.33
C ALA A 65 12.92 17.68 -17.35
N ILE A 66 11.76 17.46 -16.74
CA ILE A 66 10.70 18.45 -16.61
C ILE A 66 11.08 19.44 -15.50
N PRO A 67 11.24 20.74 -15.79
CA PRO A 67 11.58 21.72 -14.76
C PRO A 67 10.50 21.82 -13.68
N GLN A 68 10.93 21.93 -12.41
CA GLN A 68 10.02 22.19 -11.30
C GLN A 68 9.41 23.59 -11.40
N PHE A 69 8.10 23.69 -11.18
CA PHE A 69 7.42 24.96 -10.89
C PHE A 69 7.04 25.02 -9.41
N THR A 70 6.82 26.23 -8.90
CA THR A 70 6.47 26.41 -7.49
C THR A 70 5.05 26.91 -7.28
N VAL A 71 4.47 26.56 -6.14
CA VAL A 71 3.17 27.06 -5.66
C VAL A 71 3.40 27.75 -4.33
N SER A 72 3.10 29.04 -4.23
CA SER A 72 3.47 29.86 -3.06
C SER A 72 2.29 30.36 -2.23
N ASP A 73 1.06 30.00 -2.59
CA ASP A 73 -0.15 30.27 -1.81
C ASP A 73 -1.08 29.04 -1.86
N LEU A 74 -2.26 29.16 -1.25
CA LEU A 74 -3.25 28.08 -1.24
C LEU A 74 -3.81 27.84 -2.65
N PHE A 75 -3.43 26.76 -3.32
CA PHE A 75 -3.95 26.42 -4.64
C PHE A 75 -5.22 25.59 -4.52
N THR A 76 -6.39 26.18 -4.82
CA THR A 76 -7.69 25.50 -4.69
C THR A 76 -8.27 25.13 -6.05
N VAL A 77 -8.39 23.84 -6.31
CA VAL A 77 -9.25 23.29 -7.38
C VAL A 77 -10.67 23.20 -6.83
N GLY A 78 -11.55 24.08 -7.29
CA GLY A 78 -12.96 24.10 -6.90
C GLY A 78 -13.89 23.67 -8.02
N ALA A 79 -15.20 23.82 -7.81
CA ALA A 79 -16.23 23.39 -8.76
C ALA A 79 -16.07 23.98 -10.18
N ALA A 80 -15.47 25.18 -10.31
CA ALA A 80 -15.21 25.78 -11.63
C ALA A 80 -14.03 25.14 -12.38
N GLN A 81 -13.20 24.37 -11.68
CA GLN A 81 -12.01 23.68 -12.16
C GLN A 81 -12.14 22.15 -12.07
N GLU A 82 -13.35 21.62 -11.85
CA GLU A 82 -13.60 20.18 -11.74
C GLU A 82 -12.92 19.39 -12.88
N GLY A 83 -12.23 18.31 -12.52
CA GLY A 83 -11.40 17.51 -13.42
C GLY A 83 -9.99 18.06 -13.66
N PHE A 84 -9.52 19.03 -12.89
CA PHE A 84 -8.16 19.57 -13.04
C PHE A 84 -7.11 18.48 -12.82
N THR A 85 -6.13 18.41 -13.72
CA THR A 85 -5.13 17.34 -13.74
C THR A 85 -3.71 17.88 -13.73
N PHE A 86 -2.87 17.37 -12.82
CA PHE A 86 -1.42 17.41 -12.92
C PHE A 86 -0.90 16.06 -13.45
N ARG A 87 -0.07 16.09 -14.49
CA ARG A 87 0.47 14.86 -15.09
C ARG A 87 1.95 14.97 -15.48
N ASN A 88 2.80 14.08 -14.96
CA ASN A 88 4.24 14.10 -15.28
C ASN A 88 4.90 15.47 -15.01
N VAL A 89 4.63 16.07 -13.85
CA VAL A 89 5.18 17.38 -13.47
C VAL A 89 5.90 17.35 -12.12
N ASN A 90 6.88 18.24 -11.95
CA ASN A 90 7.53 18.49 -10.67
C ASN A 90 6.93 19.74 -10.02
N ILE A 91 6.33 19.59 -8.85
CA ILE A 91 5.66 20.64 -8.08
C ILE A 91 6.45 20.90 -6.79
N GLY A 92 6.93 22.12 -6.62
CA GLY A 92 7.56 22.59 -5.38
C GLY A 92 6.60 23.46 -4.58
N LEU A 93 6.21 23.04 -3.39
CA LEU A 93 5.33 23.83 -2.53
C LEU A 93 6.16 24.77 -1.64
N ILE A 94 5.85 26.07 -1.68
CA ILE A 94 6.44 27.09 -0.82
C ILE A 94 5.37 27.49 0.20
N ARG A 95 5.55 27.00 1.43
CA ARG A 95 4.64 27.17 2.55
C ARG A 95 5.14 28.24 3.51
N ASN A 96 4.24 29.13 3.95
CA ASN A 96 4.55 30.20 4.89
C ASN A 96 4.21 29.78 6.35
N PRO A 97 5.13 29.97 7.30
CA PRO A 97 4.89 29.68 8.70
C PRO A 97 4.01 30.76 9.36
N GLY A 98 2.68 30.63 9.32
CA GLY A 98 1.79 31.56 10.03
C GLY A 98 0.30 31.58 9.68
N SER A 99 -0.17 30.79 8.72
CA SER A 99 -1.60 30.62 8.45
C SER A 99 -2.31 29.92 9.61
N SER A 100 -3.55 30.34 9.92
CA SER A 100 -4.25 30.01 11.16
C SER A 100 -4.58 28.52 11.32
N PHE A 101 -4.74 28.10 12.58
CA PHE A 101 -5.07 26.74 13.06
C PHE A 101 -6.27 26.06 12.36
N ASN A 102 -7.15 26.83 11.69
CA ASN A 102 -8.40 26.36 11.09
C ASN A 102 -8.45 26.49 9.56
N GLY A 103 -7.35 26.87 8.89
CA GLY A 103 -7.30 26.96 7.42
C GLY A 103 -6.13 26.14 6.85
N PRO A 104 -6.25 25.61 5.61
CA PRO A 104 -5.12 25.00 4.94
C PRO A 104 -4.02 26.04 4.78
N PRO A 105 -2.75 25.72 5.09
CA PRO A 105 -1.69 26.69 5.02
C PRO A 105 -1.35 27.07 3.58
N ASP A 106 -0.77 28.26 3.40
CA ASP A 106 -0.21 28.70 2.12
C ASP A 106 0.68 27.58 1.54
N GLY A 107 0.61 27.36 0.22
CA GLY A 107 1.37 26.33 -0.47
C GLY A 107 0.78 24.93 -0.38
N THR A 108 -0.48 24.75 0.07
CA THR A 108 -1.19 23.46 0.01
C THR A 108 -1.94 23.31 -1.31
N LEU A 109 -1.92 22.13 -1.91
CA LEU A 109 -2.83 21.78 -3.01
C LEU A 109 -4.15 21.26 -2.42
N VAL A 110 -5.25 21.99 -2.63
CA VAL A 110 -6.58 21.62 -2.12
C VAL A 110 -7.55 21.38 -3.25
N PHE A 111 -8.11 20.18 -3.30
CA PHE A 111 -9.11 19.77 -4.29
C PHE A 111 -10.46 19.67 -3.59
N THR A 112 -11.26 20.73 -3.69
CA THR A 112 -12.65 20.76 -3.18
C THR A 112 -13.66 20.27 -4.21
N ALA A 113 -13.21 20.05 -5.44
CA ALA A 113 -13.87 19.29 -6.49
C ALA A 113 -12.88 18.26 -7.06
N ASP A 114 -13.40 17.25 -7.77
CA ASP A 114 -12.63 16.14 -8.30
C ASP A 114 -11.40 16.60 -9.08
N GLY A 115 -10.23 16.06 -8.74
CA GLY A 115 -8.99 16.29 -9.47
C GLY A 115 -8.08 15.07 -9.54
N THR A 116 -6.99 15.22 -10.30
CA THR A 116 -6.04 14.14 -10.53
C THR A 116 -4.60 14.62 -10.45
N ILE A 117 -3.77 13.87 -9.72
CA ILE A 117 -2.31 13.96 -9.76
C ILE A 117 -1.78 12.60 -10.20
N ALA A 118 -1.10 12.55 -11.34
CA ALA A 118 -0.61 11.30 -11.93
C ALA A 118 0.85 11.42 -12.38
N GLY A 119 1.68 10.42 -12.08
CA GLY A 119 3.06 10.36 -12.57
C GLY A 119 3.93 11.55 -12.16
N SER A 120 3.60 12.24 -11.06
CA SER A 120 4.16 13.55 -10.72
C SER A 120 4.98 13.50 -9.43
N ALA A 121 5.84 14.49 -9.21
CA ALA A 121 6.53 14.66 -7.93
C ALA A 121 6.01 15.92 -7.23
N VAL A 122 5.56 15.78 -5.99
CA VAL A 122 5.12 16.88 -5.12
C VAL A 122 6.05 16.94 -3.93
N VAL A 123 6.74 18.06 -3.78
CA VAL A 123 7.75 18.26 -2.73
C VAL A 123 7.45 19.55 -1.98
N ASP A 124 7.32 19.46 -0.66
CA ASP A 124 7.40 20.66 0.19
C ASP A 124 8.84 21.18 0.21
N VAL A 125 9.10 22.32 -0.42
CA VAL A 125 10.48 22.85 -0.61
C VAL A 125 10.83 23.95 0.38
N SER A 126 9.92 24.38 1.27
CA SER A 126 10.19 25.38 2.31
C SER A 126 9.89 24.85 3.71
N SER A 127 10.31 25.58 4.75
CA SER A 127 9.97 25.23 6.13
C SER A 127 8.60 25.78 6.53
N GLY A 128 7.56 24.96 6.45
CA GLY A 128 6.22 25.28 6.97
C GLY A 128 6.14 25.40 8.51
N PHE A 129 7.27 25.43 9.22
CA PHE A 129 7.37 25.49 10.67
C PHE A 129 7.47 26.92 11.18
N ASN A 130 6.62 27.29 12.15
CA ASN A 130 6.80 28.53 12.90
C ASN A 130 7.52 28.25 14.23
N PRO A 131 8.83 28.57 14.36
CA PRO A 131 9.61 28.30 15.57
C PRO A 131 9.20 29.17 16.77
N VAL A 132 8.41 30.22 16.55
CA VAL A 132 7.93 31.13 17.61
C VAL A 132 6.65 30.59 18.25
N THR A 133 5.76 29.98 17.46
CA THR A 133 4.47 29.44 17.94
C THR A 133 4.48 27.92 18.12
N GLY A 134 5.50 27.22 17.62
CA GLY A 134 5.53 25.76 17.56
C GLY A 134 4.47 25.18 16.63
N GLN A 135 3.95 25.98 15.68
CA GLN A 135 2.88 25.57 14.78
C GLN A 135 3.42 24.84 13.55
N HIS A 136 2.73 23.77 13.19
CA HIS A 136 2.95 22.99 11.97
C HIS A 136 1.90 23.37 10.91
N SER A 137 2.31 23.37 9.66
CA SER A 137 1.46 23.44 8.47
C SER A 137 0.67 22.13 8.29
N GLY A 138 -0.57 22.21 7.77
CA GLY A 138 -1.46 21.09 7.43
C GLY A 138 -0.91 20.12 6.37
N ALA A 139 -1.80 19.45 5.62
CA ALA A 139 -1.38 18.49 4.60
C ALA A 139 -0.63 19.15 3.41
N VAL A 140 0.22 18.42 2.69
CA VAL A 140 0.81 18.86 1.40
C VAL A 140 -0.27 18.86 0.31
N ILE A 141 -1.09 17.81 0.30
CA ILE A 141 -2.27 17.65 -0.57
C ILE A 141 -3.50 17.41 0.29
N ALA A 142 -4.61 18.08 -0.01
CA ALA A 142 -5.92 17.81 0.57
C ALA A 142 -6.94 17.48 -0.53
N PHE A 143 -7.55 16.31 -0.44
CA PHE A 143 -8.62 15.82 -1.30
C PHE A 143 -9.94 15.86 -0.55
N GLU A 144 -10.89 16.64 -1.06
CA GLU A 144 -12.25 16.79 -0.51
C GLU A 144 -13.33 16.51 -1.57
N GLY A 145 -12.92 16.15 -2.79
CA GLY A 145 -13.78 15.74 -3.89
C GLY A 145 -14.38 14.35 -3.68
N VAL A 146 -15.25 13.95 -4.61
CA VAL A 146 -15.90 12.64 -4.57
C VAL A 146 -15.04 11.60 -5.27
N HIS A 147 -14.37 11.93 -6.38
CA HIS A 147 -13.60 10.99 -7.19
C HIS A 147 -12.14 11.44 -7.42
N ASP A 148 -11.48 11.93 -6.36
CA ASP A 148 -10.09 12.36 -6.46
C ASP A 148 -9.14 11.19 -6.76
N VAL A 149 -8.06 11.46 -7.50
CA VAL A 149 -7.08 10.45 -7.93
C VAL A 149 -5.66 10.91 -7.67
N LEU A 150 -4.87 10.11 -6.96
CA LEU A 150 -3.42 10.25 -6.81
C LEU A 150 -2.74 8.94 -7.22
N THR A 151 -1.97 8.96 -8.31
CA THR A 151 -1.38 7.75 -8.90
C THR A 151 0.06 7.93 -9.36
N ASP A 152 0.87 6.88 -9.26
CA ASP A 152 2.24 6.80 -9.77
C ASP A 152 3.12 8.01 -9.39
N SER A 153 2.85 8.64 -8.25
CA SER A 153 3.45 9.91 -7.86
C SER A 153 4.36 9.76 -6.65
N THR A 154 5.34 10.66 -6.52
CA THR A 154 6.18 10.76 -5.32
C THR A 154 5.79 11.99 -4.52
N ILE A 155 5.52 11.81 -3.22
CA ILE A 155 5.13 12.87 -2.31
C ILE A 155 6.13 12.89 -1.17
N SER A 156 6.74 14.06 -0.93
CA SER A 156 7.81 14.19 0.05
C SER A 156 7.84 15.57 0.70
N SER A 157 8.56 15.67 1.81
CA SER A 157 8.89 16.92 2.50
C SER A 157 10.41 17.11 2.52
N ASN A 158 10.90 18.35 2.54
CA ASN A 158 12.33 18.68 2.63
C ASN A 158 12.82 18.70 4.10
N PRO A 159 14.06 18.24 4.41
CA PRO A 159 14.65 18.23 5.77
C PRO A 159 14.68 19.56 6.53
N ALA A 160 14.53 20.71 5.87
CA ALA A 160 14.43 22.00 6.56
C ALA A 160 13.04 22.27 7.18
N ALA A 161 12.04 21.43 6.90
CA ALA A 161 10.63 21.65 7.18
C ALA A 161 10.10 20.82 8.36
N ASN A 162 10.39 21.25 9.59
CA ASN A 162 9.76 20.70 10.80
C ASN A 162 8.30 21.15 10.94
N GLY A 163 7.45 20.89 9.95
CA GLY A 163 6.14 21.55 9.90
C GLY A 163 5.07 20.87 9.08
N VAL A 164 5.26 19.65 8.57
CA VAL A 164 4.22 18.95 7.83
C VAL A 164 3.50 17.97 8.75
N ARG A 165 2.16 18.08 8.87
CA ARG A 165 1.36 17.11 9.65
C ARG A 165 1.04 15.82 8.89
N SER A 166 0.84 15.92 7.58
CA SER A 166 0.62 14.80 6.68
C SER A 166 1.01 15.14 5.24
N LEU A 167 1.34 14.14 4.44
CA LEU A 167 1.60 14.33 3.01
C LEU A 167 0.28 14.38 2.22
N LEU A 168 -0.69 13.57 2.61
CA LEU A 168 -2.03 13.57 2.05
C LEU A 168 -3.07 13.59 3.18
N ALA A 169 -4.08 14.45 3.03
CA ALA A 169 -5.32 14.36 3.78
C ALA A 169 -6.47 14.09 2.81
N VAL A 170 -7.26 13.06 3.08
CA VAL A 170 -8.52 12.78 2.38
C VAL A 170 -9.66 13.11 3.33
N VAL A 171 -10.42 14.14 3.00
CA VAL A 171 -11.63 14.56 3.72
C VAL A 171 -12.83 14.01 2.95
N ALA A 172 -13.14 12.73 3.18
CA ALA A 172 -14.05 11.96 2.36
C ALA A 172 -15.51 12.39 2.59
N PRO A 173 -16.21 12.91 1.56
CA PRO A 173 -17.66 13.06 1.60
C PRO A 173 -18.37 11.70 1.48
N ASN A 174 -19.65 11.67 1.85
CA ASN A 174 -20.47 10.49 1.60
C ASN A 174 -20.57 10.20 0.09
N GLY A 175 -20.24 8.97 -0.31
CA GLY A 175 -20.14 8.56 -1.70
C GLY A 175 -18.74 8.71 -2.31
N SER A 176 -17.72 9.12 -1.53
CA SER A 176 -16.35 9.22 -2.03
C SER A 176 -15.85 7.87 -2.58
N SER A 177 -15.06 7.96 -3.65
CA SER A 177 -14.35 6.86 -4.29
C SER A 177 -12.92 7.30 -4.64
N THR A 178 -12.28 8.00 -3.70
CA THR A 178 -10.92 8.50 -3.87
C THR A 178 -9.95 7.34 -4.09
N LEU A 179 -9.13 7.41 -5.13
CA LEU A 179 -8.13 6.41 -5.45
C LEU A 179 -6.72 6.94 -5.19
N VAL A 180 -6.00 6.32 -4.26
CA VAL A 180 -4.59 6.57 -3.98
C VAL A 180 -3.82 5.30 -4.28
N SER A 181 -3.21 5.22 -5.48
CA SER A 181 -2.58 4.00 -6.00
C SER A 181 -1.12 4.17 -6.40
N ASP A 182 -0.27 3.19 -6.10
CA ASP A 182 1.10 3.07 -6.65
C ASP A 182 2.00 4.30 -6.40
N ASN A 183 1.73 5.06 -5.34
CA ASN A 183 2.53 6.22 -4.98
C ASN A 183 3.69 5.85 -4.06
N VAL A 184 4.66 6.75 -4.01
CA VAL A 184 5.77 6.72 -3.06
C VAL A 184 5.63 7.89 -2.10
N PHE A 185 5.42 7.59 -0.82
CA PHE A 185 5.39 8.56 0.26
C PHE A 185 6.72 8.52 1.03
N ASP A 186 7.57 9.52 0.80
CA ASP A 186 8.82 9.69 1.54
C ASP A 186 8.57 10.53 2.80
N MET A 187 8.59 9.86 3.93
CA MET A 187 8.30 10.41 5.24
C MET A 187 9.53 10.89 6.00
N SER A 188 10.71 10.86 5.38
CA SER A 188 12.00 11.17 6.01
C SER A 188 12.04 12.52 6.75
N ASN A 189 11.21 13.48 6.32
CA ASN A 189 11.21 14.85 6.81
C ASN A 189 9.82 15.34 7.25
N ILE A 190 8.98 14.42 7.75
CA ILE A 190 7.72 14.78 8.41
C ILE A 190 7.98 15.04 9.90
N ASP A 191 7.19 15.94 10.51
CA ASP A 191 7.35 16.33 11.91
C ASP A 191 6.86 15.27 12.91
N ASN A 192 7.47 15.30 14.09
CA ASN A 192 7.27 14.47 15.28
C ASN A 192 5.84 14.50 15.89
N ASN A 193 4.95 15.36 15.39
CA ASN A 193 3.56 15.51 15.85
C ASN A 193 2.51 15.32 14.73
N GLY A 194 2.90 14.72 13.59
CA GLY A 194 2.00 14.44 12.47
C GLY A 194 0.96 13.36 12.78
N THR A 195 -0.21 13.43 12.12
CA THR A 195 -1.25 12.37 12.16
C THR A 195 -1.00 11.25 11.15
N GLY A 196 0.12 11.31 10.42
CA GLY A 196 0.62 10.28 9.49
C GLY A 196 0.85 10.77 8.07
N ALA A 197 1.48 9.96 7.21
CA ALA A 197 1.66 10.32 5.80
C ALA A 197 0.32 10.49 5.09
N VAL A 198 -0.61 9.56 5.30
CA VAL A 198 -1.97 9.62 4.73
C VAL A 198 -2.96 9.60 5.88
N SER A 199 -3.85 10.60 5.90
CA SER A 199 -4.90 10.74 6.89
C SER A 199 -6.26 10.77 6.19
N TYR A 200 -7.15 9.85 6.57
CA TYR A 200 -8.55 9.84 6.16
C TYR A 200 -9.41 10.43 7.26
N ARG A 201 -10.34 11.32 6.90
CA ARG A 201 -11.30 11.93 7.82
C ARG A 201 -12.64 12.10 7.14
N ASN A 202 -13.71 12.12 7.91
CA ASN A 202 -15.03 12.41 7.38
C ASN A 202 -15.24 13.93 7.23
N SER A 203 -15.88 14.36 6.14
CA SER A 203 -16.25 15.77 5.95
C SER A 203 -17.39 16.26 6.86
N ASN A 204 -18.18 15.34 7.43
CA ASN A 204 -19.30 15.64 8.32
C ASN A 204 -19.24 14.83 9.62
N PHE A 205 -18.87 15.49 10.72
CA PHE A 205 -18.74 14.89 12.06
C PHE A 205 -20.05 14.49 12.73
N SER A 206 -21.20 14.62 12.05
CA SER A 206 -22.53 14.28 12.60
C SER A 206 -23.15 12.99 12.03
N GLN A 207 -22.50 12.35 11.05
CA GLN A 207 -22.98 11.11 10.43
C GLN A 207 -21.83 10.26 9.90
N ILE A 208 -22.04 8.98 9.67
CA ILE A 208 -21.08 8.13 8.95
C ILE A 208 -21.09 8.46 7.44
N SER A 209 -19.90 8.58 6.85
CA SER A 209 -19.75 8.67 5.39
C SER A 209 -19.49 7.27 4.84
N VAL A 210 -20.37 6.82 3.93
CA VAL A 210 -20.17 5.57 3.19
C VAL A 210 -19.29 5.87 2.00
N VAL A 211 -18.15 5.21 1.90
CA VAL A 211 -17.12 5.44 0.88
C VAL A 211 -16.75 4.14 0.19
N THR A 212 -16.09 4.28 -0.95
CA THR A 212 -15.44 3.21 -1.71
C THR A 212 -13.97 3.56 -1.98
N ASP A 213 -13.40 4.41 -1.12
CA ASP A 213 -12.03 4.88 -1.20
C ASP A 213 -11.04 3.72 -1.12
N GLN A 214 -9.96 3.84 -1.87
CA GLN A 214 -8.91 2.83 -1.96
C GLN A 214 -7.54 3.47 -1.77
N LEU A 215 -6.82 2.99 -0.75
CA LEU A 215 -5.39 3.21 -0.58
C LEU A 215 -4.68 1.91 -0.94
N THR A 216 -4.15 1.81 -2.17
CA THR A 216 -3.71 0.54 -2.74
C THR A 216 -2.32 0.58 -3.37
N GLY A 217 -1.47 -0.42 -3.14
CA GLY A 217 -0.18 -0.54 -3.86
C GLY A 217 0.85 0.55 -3.56
N ASN A 218 0.65 1.38 -2.53
CA ASN A 218 1.56 2.49 -2.22
C ASN A 218 2.75 1.99 -1.41
N THR A 219 3.87 2.72 -1.49
CA THR A 219 5.05 2.50 -0.65
C THR A 219 5.30 3.67 0.26
N PHE A 220 5.45 3.38 1.54
CA PHE A 220 5.77 4.31 2.61
C PHE A 220 7.12 3.95 3.19
N PHE A 221 8.02 4.92 3.25
CA PHE A 221 9.30 4.74 3.91
C PHE A 221 9.76 6.03 4.58
N THR A 222 10.62 5.87 5.57
CA THR A 222 11.36 6.96 6.19
C THR A 222 12.83 6.58 6.37
N SER A 223 13.73 7.55 6.19
CA SER A 223 15.12 7.43 6.65
C SER A 223 15.31 7.91 8.08
N ASN A 224 14.25 8.41 8.72
CA ASN A 224 14.30 8.98 10.05
C ASN A 224 14.16 7.88 11.12
N THR A 225 15.11 7.82 12.04
CA THR A 225 15.15 6.82 13.12
C THR A 225 14.63 7.35 14.46
N GLY A 226 14.27 8.63 14.56
CA GLY A 226 13.51 9.13 15.71
C GLY A 226 12.06 8.66 15.58
N GLY A 227 11.43 8.16 16.65
CA GLY A 227 9.98 7.90 16.66
C GLY A 227 9.20 9.22 16.59
N ILE A 228 8.41 9.42 15.53
CA ILE A 228 8.03 10.75 15.03
C ILE A 228 6.58 10.82 14.49
N LEU A 229 5.91 9.69 14.23
CA LEU A 229 4.54 9.69 13.73
C LEU A 229 3.65 8.84 14.65
N ASP A 230 2.42 9.30 14.91
CA ASP A 230 1.41 8.47 15.61
C ASP A 230 1.06 7.24 14.74
N ALA A 231 0.90 7.46 13.43
CA ALA A 231 0.71 6.39 12.46
C ALA A 231 1.30 6.73 11.08
N THR A 232 1.56 5.74 10.22
CA THR A 232 1.87 5.98 8.79
C THR A 232 0.60 6.27 8.00
N VAL A 233 -0.42 5.43 8.18
CA VAL A 233 -1.78 5.60 7.66
C VAL A 233 -2.71 5.71 8.85
N ALA A 234 -3.54 6.74 8.88
CA ALA A 234 -4.53 6.94 9.94
C ALA A 234 -5.92 7.21 9.37
N ILE A 235 -6.94 6.56 9.93
CA ILE A 235 -8.25 7.18 10.01
C ILE A 235 -8.20 8.11 11.23
N ASP A 236 -8.22 9.42 11.00
CA ASP A 236 -8.15 10.43 12.06
C ASP A 236 -9.41 10.33 12.95
N ASP A 237 -9.26 10.73 14.21
CA ASP A 237 -10.27 10.59 15.26
C ASP A 237 -11.53 11.44 15.00
N GLN A 238 -11.51 12.28 13.98
CA GLN A 238 -12.57 13.24 13.63
C GLN A 238 -13.58 12.65 12.63
N GLY A 239 -14.24 11.54 12.96
CA GLY A 239 -15.48 11.09 12.30
C GLY A 239 -15.47 9.71 11.64
N SER A 240 -16.67 9.16 11.45
CA SER A 240 -16.91 7.79 10.97
C SER A 240 -16.76 7.62 9.46
N LEU A 241 -16.03 6.60 9.02
CA LEU A 241 -16.02 6.11 7.64
C LEU A 241 -16.56 4.67 7.58
N SER A 242 -17.33 4.36 6.54
CA SER A 242 -17.76 3.00 6.22
C SER A 242 -17.31 2.61 4.82
N GLY A 243 -16.53 1.53 4.69
CA GLY A 243 -16.14 0.97 3.38
C GLY A 243 -14.76 1.37 2.84
N LEU A 244 -13.88 1.95 3.67
CA LEU A 244 -12.48 2.21 3.28
C LEU A 244 -11.71 0.90 3.09
N THR A 245 -10.95 0.80 1.99
CA THR A 245 -10.03 -0.31 1.74
C THR A 245 -8.57 0.17 1.73
N ILE A 246 -7.75 -0.41 2.60
CA ILE A 246 -6.30 -0.24 2.67
C ILE A 246 -5.67 -1.56 2.27
N GLN A 247 -5.12 -1.64 1.06
CA GLN A 247 -4.67 -2.93 0.51
C GLN A 247 -3.32 -2.88 -0.20
N ASP A 248 -2.58 -3.99 -0.17
CA ASP A 248 -1.35 -4.16 -0.96
C ASP A 248 -0.31 -3.04 -0.78
N ASN A 249 -0.33 -2.31 0.35
CA ASN A 249 0.65 -1.26 0.62
C ASN A 249 1.90 -1.86 1.28
N THR A 250 3.06 -1.29 0.98
CA THR A 250 4.31 -1.60 1.66
C THR A 250 4.66 -0.47 2.62
N ILE A 251 4.80 -0.78 3.90
CA ILE A 251 5.20 0.18 4.94
C ILE A 251 6.50 -0.30 5.56
N SER A 252 7.55 0.52 5.51
CA SER A 252 8.88 0.20 6.04
C SER A 252 9.43 1.33 6.89
N GLU A 253 9.42 1.14 8.21
CA GLU A 253 9.77 2.17 9.19
C GLU A 253 10.88 1.68 10.14
N PRO A 254 12.05 2.33 10.20
CA PRO A 254 13.14 1.94 11.10
C PRO A 254 12.92 2.43 12.55
N SER A 255 11.80 3.14 12.83
CA SER A 255 11.45 3.60 14.17
C SER A 255 10.85 2.47 15.01
N SER A 256 11.06 2.53 16.33
CA SER A 256 10.61 1.49 17.28
C SER A 256 9.33 1.84 18.04
N ASP A 257 8.69 2.97 17.75
CA ASP A 257 7.52 3.47 18.48
C ASP A 257 6.55 4.18 17.50
N ILE A 258 6.00 3.40 16.58
CA ILE A 258 5.08 3.87 15.53
C ILE A 258 3.95 2.87 15.29
N THR A 259 2.81 3.36 14.83
CA THR A 259 1.76 2.52 14.24
C THR A 259 1.88 2.53 12.72
N ALA A 260 1.87 1.39 12.03
CA ALA A 260 1.81 1.43 10.56
C ALA A 260 0.41 1.88 10.10
N ILE A 261 -0.64 1.19 10.55
CA ILE A 261 -2.04 1.51 10.22
C ILE A 261 -2.82 1.70 11.52
N LYS A 262 -3.29 2.93 11.77
CA LYS A 262 -4.16 3.26 12.91
C LYS A 262 -5.61 3.42 12.46
N LEU A 263 -6.48 2.59 12.99
CA LEU A 263 -7.93 2.71 12.90
C LEU A 263 -8.43 3.12 14.28
N SER A 264 -8.78 4.39 14.44
CA SER A 264 -9.07 4.96 15.74
C SER A 264 -10.34 5.80 15.73
N ASN A 265 -10.92 5.92 16.92
CA ASN A 265 -11.99 6.84 17.24
C ASN A 265 -11.77 7.36 18.69
N ASP A 266 -10.80 8.25 18.88
CA ASP A 266 -10.39 8.74 20.20
C ASP A 266 -11.25 9.90 20.77
N ILE A 267 -12.30 10.37 20.06
CA ILE A 267 -13.10 11.52 20.53
C ILE A 267 -14.33 11.07 21.31
N THR A 268 -14.65 11.82 22.36
CA THR A 268 -15.95 11.80 23.04
C THR A 268 -17.07 12.18 22.06
N GLY A 269 -17.56 11.21 21.28
CA GLY A 269 -18.51 11.41 20.19
C GLY A 269 -18.91 10.08 19.52
N SER A 270 -20.11 10.05 18.96
CA SER A 270 -20.84 8.83 18.58
C SER A 270 -20.53 8.36 17.14
N PHE A 271 -19.26 8.12 16.78
CA PHE A 271 -18.88 7.83 15.38
C PHE A 271 -17.59 6.98 15.22
N GLY A 272 -17.69 5.64 15.03
CA GLY A 272 -16.56 4.72 14.71
C GLY A 272 -16.37 4.35 13.22
N PHE A 273 -15.36 3.55 12.88
CA PHE A 273 -15.14 3.02 11.51
C PHE A 273 -15.92 1.72 11.28
N GLN A 274 -16.48 1.53 10.09
CA GLN A 274 -17.26 0.34 9.75
C GLN A 274 -16.82 -0.23 8.41
N ASN A 275 -16.98 -1.54 8.23
CA ASN A 275 -16.67 -2.27 7.01
C ASN A 275 -15.29 -1.90 6.43
N THR A 276 -14.34 -1.61 7.31
CA THR A 276 -12.99 -1.20 6.94
C THR A 276 -12.16 -2.44 6.65
N GLN A 277 -11.42 -2.42 5.55
CA GLN A 277 -10.64 -3.56 5.09
C GLN A 277 -9.16 -3.23 5.12
N VAL A 278 -8.35 -4.08 5.76
CA VAL A 278 -6.88 -4.00 5.77
C VAL A 278 -6.37 -5.32 5.21
N ILE A 279 -5.97 -5.32 3.94
CA ILE A 279 -5.78 -6.56 3.17
C ILE A 279 -4.42 -6.59 2.47
N GLY A 280 -3.65 -7.68 2.60
CA GLY A 280 -2.48 -7.89 1.74
C GLY A 280 -1.34 -6.88 1.93
N ASN A 281 -1.33 -6.11 3.03
CA ASN A 281 -0.28 -5.13 3.27
C ASN A 281 0.98 -5.83 3.81
N VAL A 282 2.15 -5.31 3.42
CA VAL A 282 3.44 -5.75 3.94
C VAL A 282 3.99 -4.67 4.87
N ILE A 283 4.15 -5.02 6.14
CA ILE A 283 4.51 -4.08 7.20
C ILE A 283 5.81 -4.53 7.85
N ASN A 284 6.83 -3.67 7.79
CA ASN A 284 8.14 -3.91 8.38
C ASN A 284 8.52 -2.73 9.29
N LEU A 285 8.46 -2.95 10.60
CA LEU A 285 8.80 -2.00 11.66
C LEU A 285 9.98 -2.51 12.49
N ALA A 286 10.77 -1.60 13.05
CA ALA A 286 11.79 -1.97 14.05
C ALA A 286 11.17 -2.24 15.45
N GLY A 287 9.95 -1.75 15.68
CA GLY A 287 9.18 -1.81 16.92
C GLY A 287 7.90 -0.97 16.79
N GLY A 288 6.82 -1.34 17.47
CA GLY A 288 5.58 -0.57 17.45
C GLY A 288 4.35 -1.44 17.22
N MET A 289 3.39 -0.96 16.41
CA MET A 289 2.16 -1.70 16.08
C MET A 289 1.98 -1.77 14.57
N GLY A 290 1.79 -2.96 14.02
CA GLY A 290 1.47 -3.11 12.60
C GLY A 290 0.09 -2.50 12.29
N VAL A 291 -0.96 -3.12 12.80
CA VAL A 291 -2.33 -2.59 12.72
C VAL A 291 -2.85 -2.32 14.13
N ARG A 292 -3.18 -1.06 14.42
CA ARG A 292 -3.81 -0.66 15.68
C ARG A 292 -5.28 -0.36 15.45
N VAL A 293 -6.14 -0.99 16.24
CA VAL A 293 -7.58 -0.85 16.18
C VAL A 293 -8.07 -0.39 17.55
N ASP A 294 -8.37 0.90 17.68
CA ASP A 294 -8.91 1.47 18.90
C ASP A 294 -10.39 1.80 18.73
N THR A 295 -11.23 1.27 19.62
CA THR A 295 -12.66 1.55 19.61
C THR A 295 -13.08 2.52 20.71
N GLY A 296 -13.71 3.62 20.30
CA GLY A 296 -14.43 4.58 21.15
C GLY A 296 -15.89 4.18 21.43
N PHE A 297 -16.81 5.14 21.57
CA PHE A 297 -18.16 4.96 22.12
C PHE A 297 -19.22 4.31 21.20
N ASP A 298 -18.83 3.64 20.10
CA ASP A 298 -19.79 3.15 19.09
C ASP A 298 -19.41 1.82 18.43
N SER A 299 -20.29 1.32 17.56
CA SER A 299 -20.07 0.10 16.76
C SER A 299 -19.02 0.30 15.67
N ALA A 300 -17.97 -0.51 15.73
CA ALA A 300 -16.91 -0.59 14.74
C ALA A 300 -16.86 -1.98 14.08
N SER A 301 -16.42 -2.02 12.83
CA SER A 301 -16.12 -3.29 12.16
C SER A 301 -14.92 -3.22 11.22
N VAL A 302 -14.07 -4.24 11.32
CA VAL A 302 -12.84 -4.35 10.54
C VAL A 302 -12.62 -5.78 10.05
N PHE A 303 -12.11 -5.90 8.83
CA PHE A 303 -11.66 -7.15 8.23
C PHE A 303 -10.16 -7.02 7.94
N ILE A 304 -9.34 -7.80 8.66
CA ILE A 304 -7.87 -7.79 8.57
C ILE A 304 -7.44 -9.13 7.98
N ALA A 305 -6.95 -9.15 6.74
CA ALA A 305 -6.65 -10.40 6.08
C ALA A 305 -5.42 -10.39 5.17
N GLY A 306 -4.67 -11.50 5.13
CA GLY A 306 -3.58 -11.64 4.18
C GLY A 306 -2.41 -10.68 4.40
N ASN A 307 -2.33 -9.98 5.53
CA ASN A 307 -1.23 -9.04 5.78
C ASN A 307 0.00 -9.81 6.26
N GLN A 308 1.17 -9.36 5.87
CA GLN A 308 2.45 -9.83 6.38
C GLN A 308 3.00 -8.77 7.31
N ILE A 309 3.15 -9.11 8.59
CA ILE A 309 3.44 -8.14 9.64
C ILE A 309 4.69 -8.56 10.40
N ASN A 310 5.67 -7.67 10.37
CA ASN A 310 6.83 -7.65 11.21
C ASN A 310 6.85 -6.32 11.96
N ALA A 311 6.32 -6.32 13.17
CA ALA A 311 6.31 -5.20 14.10
C ALA A 311 7.57 -5.12 14.95
N GLY A 312 8.58 -5.96 14.68
CA GLY A 312 9.80 -6.10 15.48
C GLY A 312 9.56 -6.78 16.83
N THR A 313 10.64 -7.29 17.43
CA THR A 313 10.59 -8.19 18.61
C THR A 313 9.99 -7.60 19.89
N LEU A 314 9.68 -6.31 19.90
CA LEU A 314 9.03 -5.60 21.01
C LEU A 314 7.65 -5.04 20.63
N GLY A 315 7.26 -5.13 19.36
CA GLY A 315 5.99 -4.63 18.85
C GLY A 315 4.88 -5.67 18.81
N SER A 316 3.69 -5.21 18.48
CA SER A 316 2.49 -6.03 18.29
C SER A 316 2.09 -6.02 16.82
N GLY A 317 1.86 -7.20 16.23
CA GLY A 317 1.43 -7.31 14.83
C GLY A 317 0.08 -6.62 14.63
N VAL A 318 -0.95 -7.12 15.32
CA VAL A 318 -2.26 -6.44 15.45
C VAL A 318 -2.51 -6.12 16.92
N PHE A 319 -2.90 -4.88 17.20
CA PHE A 319 -3.32 -4.41 18.51
C PHE A 319 -4.79 -4.01 18.49
N PHE A 320 -5.56 -4.50 19.45
CA PHE A 320 -6.93 -4.07 19.71
C PHE A 320 -7.03 -3.37 21.07
N GLY A 321 -7.44 -2.10 21.07
CA GLY A 321 -7.71 -1.30 22.27
C GLY A 321 -9.20 -1.00 22.45
N PHE A 322 -9.72 -1.30 23.63
CA PHE A 322 -11.15 -1.13 23.93
C PHE A 322 -11.40 -0.13 25.06
N SER A 323 -12.29 0.83 24.83
CA SER A 323 -12.78 1.77 25.84
C SER A 323 -14.20 1.40 26.33
N ASP A 324 -14.78 2.22 27.21
CA ASP A 324 -16.14 1.99 27.74
C ASP A 324 -17.23 2.28 26.69
N ASN A 325 -18.25 1.42 26.64
CA ASN A 325 -19.41 1.53 25.74
C ASN A 325 -19.09 1.39 24.24
N SER A 326 -17.97 0.76 23.89
CA SER A 326 -17.61 0.40 22.51
C SER A 326 -18.22 -0.94 22.07
N SER A 327 -18.41 -1.15 20.76
CA SER A 327 -18.54 -2.53 20.24
C SER A 327 -17.68 -2.74 19.00
N LEU A 328 -17.07 -3.91 18.89
CA LEU A 328 -16.21 -4.26 17.76
C LEU A 328 -16.62 -5.62 17.20
N ASN A 329 -16.78 -5.69 15.89
CA ASN A 329 -16.72 -6.94 15.14
C ASN A 329 -15.43 -6.96 14.31
N ALA A 330 -14.48 -7.80 14.67
CA ALA A 330 -13.22 -7.95 13.96
C ALA A 330 -13.09 -9.37 13.41
N VAL A 331 -12.87 -9.47 12.10
CA VAL A 331 -12.45 -10.73 11.45
C VAL A 331 -10.97 -10.59 11.15
N VAL A 332 -10.19 -11.56 11.62
CA VAL A 332 -8.74 -11.64 11.37
C VAL A 332 -8.47 -13.01 10.76
N GLN A 333 -7.95 -13.06 9.53
CA GLN A 333 -7.73 -14.34 8.84
C GLN A 333 -6.57 -14.30 7.86
N GLY A 334 -5.82 -15.39 7.74
CA GLY A 334 -4.77 -15.53 6.73
C GLY A 334 -3.63 -14.53 6.89
N ASN A 335 -3.44 -13.89 8.05
CA ASN A 335 -2.33 -12.97 8.27
C ASN A 335 -1.09 -13.73 8.72
N ASP A 336 0.09 -13.28 8.29
CA ASP A 336 1.37 -13.78 8.74
C ASP A 336 1.97 -12.83 9.80
N PHE A 337 2.19 -13.37 11.00
CA PHE A 337 2.77 -12.68 12.14
C PHE A 337 4.19 -13.21 12.41
N HIS A 338 5.19 -12.49 11.93
CA HIS A 338 6.59 -12.92 12.01
C HIS A 338 7.49 -11.84 12.62
N ASN A 339 8.34 -12.25 13.56
CA ASN A 339 9.23 -11.38 14.34
C ASN A 339 8.54 -10.31 15.20
N ASP A 340 7.22 -10.35 15.38
CA ASP A 340 6.58 -9.50 16.38
C ASP A 340 6.91 -9.98 17.80
N GLY A 341 6.92 -9.06 18.76
CA GLY A 341 6.91 -9.44 20.16
C GLY A 341 5.60 -10.14 20.53
N VAL A 342 4.49 -9.62 20.01
CA VAL A 342 3.13 -10.18 20.14
C VAL A 342 2.46 -10.25 18.77
N GLY A 343 1.88 -11.38 18.38
CA GLY A 343 1.15 -11.48 17.11
C GLY A 343 -0.14 -10.68 17.14
N VAL A 344 -1.05 -11.05 18.04
CA VAL A 344 -2.29 -10.33 18.31
C VAL A 344 -2.38 -9.93 19.78
N GLU A 345 -2.40 -8.63 20.05
CA GLU A 345 -2.66 -8.09 21.39
C GLU A 345 -4.09 -7.58 21.52
N ILE A 346 -4.79 -7.99 22.58
CA ILE A 346 -6.16 -7.58 22.91
C ILE A 346 -6.12 -6.92 24.28
N ARG A 347 -6.30 -5.60 24.33
CA ARG A 347 -6.16 -4.81 25.54
C ARG A 347 -7.44 -4.05 25.92
N GLY A 348 -7.98 -4.36 27.08
CA GLY A 348 -8.97 -3.50 27.73
C GLY A 348 -8.32 -2.23 28.27
N LEU A 349 -8.79 -1.06 27.84
CA LEU A 349 -8.31 0.25 28.29
C LEU A 349 -9.13 0.80 29.48
N SER A 350 -10.22 0.11 29.86
CA SER A 350 -11.07 0.44 31.00
C SER A 350 -11.62 -0.82 31.70
N ALA A 351 -11.98 -0.70 32.98
CA ALA A 351 -12.52 -1.81 33.78
C ALA A 351 -13.95 -2.23 33.40
N THR A 352 -14.63 -1.44 32.56
CA THR A 352 -15.99 -1.66 32.06
C THR A 352 -16.04 -1.76 30.53
N ALA A 353 -14.91 -2.08 29.91
CA ALA A 353 -14.77 -2.31 28.47
C ALA A 353 -15.95 -3.15 27.95
N SER A 354 -16.48 -2.80 26.77
CA SER A 354 -17.74 -3.33 26.25
C SER A 354 -17.53 -4.43 25.20
N ALA A 355 -18.64 -5.03 24.72
CA ALA A 355 -18.67 -6.27 23.95
C ALA A 355 -17.81 -6.19 22.67
N ALA A 356 -16.79 -7.05 22.58
CA ALA A 356 -15.99 -7.26 21.38
C ALA A 356 -16.15 -8.70 20.88
N VAL A 357 -16.49 -8.86 19.61
CA VAL A 357 -16.43 -10.14 18.90
C VAL A 357 -15.20 -10.08 17.99
N ILE A 358 -14.11 -10.67 18.46
CA ILE A 358 -12.88 -10.83 17.70
C ILE A 358 -12.78 -12.29 17.29
N ASP A 359 -12.90 -12.52 15.99
CA ASP A 359 -12.88 -13.84 15.37
C ASP A 359 -11.55 -13.99 14.61
N LEU A 360 -10.59 -14.61 15.28
CA LEU A 360 -9.30 -14.97 14.68
C LEU A 360 -9.43 -16.25 13.85
N GLY A 361 -10.51 -17.03 14.01
CA GLY A 361 -10.76 -18.21 13.19
C GLY A 361 -11.82 -19.13 13.76
N GLY A 362 -12.75 -19.59 12.90
CA GLY A 362 -13.78 -20.56 13.28
C GLY A 362 -14.90 -20.03 14.19
N GLY A 363 -14.92 -18.74 14.48
CA GLY A 363 -15.92 -18.09 15.33
C GLY A 363 -17.19 -17.67 14.59
N SER A 364 -17.99 -16.84 15.27
CA SER A 364 -19.34 -16.46 14.82
C SER A 364 -19.37 -15.42 13.71
N LEU A 365 -18.25 -14.74 13.43
CA LEU A 365 -18.17 -13.76 12.34
C LEU A 365 -17.78 -14.42 11.01
N GLY A 366 -17.42 -15.72 11.05
CA GLY A 366 -17.09 -16.49 9.86
C GLY A 366 -15.65 -16.36 9.44
N SER A 367 -14.73 -16.01 10.35
CA SER A 367 -13.29 -16.05 10.05
C SER A 367 -12.89 -17.46 9.63
N LEU A 368 -12.15 -17.55 8.52
CA LEU A 368 -11.61 -18.81 8.03
C LEU A 368 -10.40 -19.31 8.85
N GLY A 369 -9.85 -18.48 9.74
CA GLY A 369 -8.58 -18.73 10.40
C GLY A 369 -7.41 -18.54 9.43
N GLY A 370 -6.45 -19.43 9.48
CA GLY A 370 -5.27 -19.42 8.62
C GLY A 370 -4.25 -18.35 8.99
N ASN A 371 -4.38 -17.71 10.16
CA ASN A 371 -3.34 -16.83 10.65
C ASN A 371 -2.11 -17.66 11.03
N ASP A 372 -0.93 -17.17 10.67
CA ASP A 372 0.32 -17.84 10.95
C ASP A 372 0.98 -17.31 12.23
N PHE A 373 1.02 -18.17 13.24
CA PHE A 373 1.70 -17.95 14.51
C PHE A 373 2.89 -18.90 14.69
N ARG A 374 3.45 -19.49 13.62
CA ARG A 374 4.58 -20.43 13.72
C ARG A 374 5.87 -19.79 14.23
N SER A 375 6.03 -18.47 14.15
CA SER A 375 7.19 -17.77 14.71
C SER A 375 7.24 -17.81 16.25
N TYR A 376 6.10 -18.08 16.92
CA TYR A 376 5.99 -18.10 18.38
C TYR A 376 6.24 -19.50 18.93
N THR A 377 7.38 -19.69 19.61
CA THR A 377 7.77 -20.98 20.20
C THR A 377 8.05 -20.92 21.70
N ALA A 378 8.24 -19.71 22.25
CA ALA A 378 8.49 -19.48 23.67
C ALA A 378 7.19 -19.36 24.47
N THR A 379 7.21 -19.76 25.75
CA THR A 379 6.06 -19.59 26.64
C THR A 379 5.63 -18.13 26.72
N ALA A 380 4.33 -17.88 26.54
CA ALA A 380 3.77 -16.55 26.55
C ALA A 380 3.97 -15.82 27.89
N THR A 381 4.13 -14.51 27.80
CA THR A 381 4.10 -13.56 28.90
C THR A 381 3.05 -12.48 28.61
N ALA A 382 2.79 -11.58 29.55
CA ALA A 382 1.87 -10.47 29.35
C ALA A 382 2.31 -9.46 28.25
N SER A 383 3.52 -9.60 27.71
CA SER A 383 4.08 -8.72 26.68
C SER A 383 4.78 -9.47 25.55
N SER A 384 4.60 -10.80 25.44
CA SER A 384 5.14 -11.57 24.33
C SER A 384 4.40 -12.89 24.16
N GLY A 385 4.05 -13.25 22.93
CA GLY A 385 3.32 -14.49 22.60
C GLY A 385 2.51 -14.35 21.30
N ALA A 386 1.97 -15.46 20.81
CA ALA A 386 1.14 -15.45 19.60
C ALA A 386 -0.10 -14.58 19.79
N ILE A 387 -0.80 -14.79 20.91
CA ILE A 387 -2.01 -14.05 21.28
C ILE A 387 -1.87 -13.63 22.74
N VAL A 388 -2.06 -12.35 23.05
CA VAL A 388 -1.93 -11.81 24.41
C VAL A 388 -3.15 -10.98 24.79
N LEU A 389 -3.81 -11.38 25.87
CA LEU A 389 -4.92 -10.63 26.46
C LEU A 389 -4.43 -9.83 27.68
N ASN A 390 -4.73 -8.53 27.69
CA ASN A 390 -4.38 -7.63 28.78
C ASN A 390 -5.64 -6.89 29.24
N ALA A 391 -5.97 -6.97 30.54
CA ALA A 391 -7.16 -6.30 31.10
C ALA A 391 -8.47 -6.59 30.33
N PHE A 392 -8.57 -7.74 29.67
CA PHE A 392 -9.74 -8.17 28.90
C PHE A 392 -10.50 -9.25 29.70
N PRO A 393 -11.58 -8.89 30.42
CA PRO A 393 -12.15 -9.75 31.45
C PRO A 393 -12.98 -10.91 30.87
N SER A 394 -13.09 -12.01 31.62
CA SER A 394 -13.83 -13.20 31.20
C SER A 394 -15.32 -12.98 30.89
N SER A 395 -15.89 -11.86 31.35
CA SER A 395 -17.25 -11.45 31.00
C SER A 395 -17.43 -11.10 29.51
N GLN A 396 -16.34 -10.84 28.79
CA GLN A 396 -16.36 -10.56 27.35
C GLN A 396 -16.54 -11.81 26.47
N GLY A 397 -16.54 -13.00 27.08
CA GLY A 397 -16.62 -14.25 26.33
C GLY A 397 -15.25 -14.73 25.86
N VAL A 398 -15.26 -15.76 25.02
CA VAL A 398 -14.06 -16.45 24.53
C VAL A 398 -13.64 -15.86 23.19
N ILE A 399 -12.35 -15.60 23.01
CA ILE A 399 -11.78 -15.25 21.70
C ILE A 399 -11.58 -16.55 20.92
N THR A 400 -12.10 -16.63 19.71
CA THR A 400 -11.96 -17.85 18.88
C THR A 400 -10.75 -17.68 17.96
N ALA A 401 -9.82 -18.62 18.03
CA ALA A 401 -8.58 -18.69 17.24
C ALA A 401 -8.37 -20.12 16.72
N GLN A 402 -9.47 -20.71 16.23
CA GLN A 402 -9.44 -22.04 15.64
C GLN A 402 -8.96 -21.96 14.20
N LYS A 403 -8.44 -23.07 13.66
CA LYS A 403 -7.95 -23.13 12.28
C LYS A 403 -6.80 -22.16 11.98
N ASP A 404 -6.03 -21.77 12.98
CA ASP A 404 -4.77 -21.04 12.80
C ASP A 404 -3.55 -21.98 12.84
N SER A 405 -2.42 -21.53 12.30
CA SER A 405 -1.18 -22.31 12.22
C SER A 405 -0.25 -21.96 13.39
N PHE A 406 0.28 -22.99 14.06
CA PHE A 406 1.26 -22.85 15.14
C PHE A 406 2.46 -23.76 14.88
N ALA A 407 3.60 -23.44 15.47
CA ALA A 407 4.84 -24.19 15.27
C ALA A 407 4.66 -25.69 15.58
N ALA A 408 5.27 -26.54 14.75
CA ALA A 408 5.24 -27.98 14.96
C ALA A 408 5.83 -28.36 16.33
N GLY A 409 5.06 -29.09 17.14
CA GLY A 409 5.48 -29.51 18.48
C GLY A 409 5.28 -28.46 19.57
N VAL A 410 4.77 -27.27 19.23
CA VAL A 410 4.35 -26.26 20.20
C VAL A 410 2.87 -26.47 20.53
N ASP A 411 2.54 -26.50 21.82
CA ASP A 411 1.15 -26.38 22.27
C ASP A 411 0.70 -24.94 22.04
N PRO A 412 -0.33 -24.66 21.21
CA PRO A 412 -0.85 -23.31 21.02
C PRO A 412 -1.17 -22.62 22.35
N LYS A 413 -1.65 -23.40 23.34
CA LYS A 413 -1.94 -22.83 24.64
C LYS A 413 -0.70 -22.34 25.36
N SER A 414 0.48 -22.88 25.11
CA SER A 414 1.73 -22.44 25.74
C SER A 414 2.18 -21.04 25.27
N VAL A 415 1.83 -20.66 24.03
CA VAL A 415 2.20 -19.39 23.38
C VAL A 415 1.09 -18.34 23.42
N THR A 416 -0.05 -18.65 24.04
CA THR A 416 -1.14 -17.69 24.30
C THR A 416 -1.16 -17.21 25.75
N TRP A 417 -1.25 -15.91 26.00
CA TRP A 417 -1.46 -15.33 27.34
C TRP A 417 -2.93 -14.97 27.57
N ASP A 418 -3.62 -15.77 28.40
CA ASP A 418 -5.07 -15.64 28.64
C ASP A 418 -5.48 -16.05 30.07
N GLY A 419 -6.78 -16.27 30.29
CA GLY A 419 -7.38 -16.71 31.55
C GLY A 419 -6.80 -17.97 32.17
N SER A 420 -6.16 -18.84 31.37
CA SER A 420 -5.46 -20.03 31.87
C SER A 420 -4.14 -19.70 32.57
N LYS A 421 -3.48 -18.59 32.21
CA LYS A 421 -2.23 -18.11 32.82
C LYS A 421 -2.46 -17.00 33.84
N MET A 422 -3.50 -16.18 33.65
CA MET A 422 -3.83 -15.08 34.55
C MET A 422 -5.34 -15.06 34.83
N ALA A 423 -5.69 -15.44 36.06
CA ALA A 423 -7.09 -15.47 36.50
C ALA A 423 -7.76 -14.09 36.34
N GLY A 424 -8.98 -14.10 35.80
CA GLY A 424 -9.78 -12.89 35.55
C GLY A 424 -9.78 -12.45 34.09
N LEU A 425 -8.81 -12.89 33.28
CA LEU A 425 -8.86 -12.69 31.84
C LEU A 425 -9.84 -13.66 31.16
N ALA A 426 -10.33 -13.27 29.99
CA ALA A 426 -11.00 -14.20 29.08
C ALA A 426 -10.06 -15.31 28.60
N ASN A 427 -10.65 -16.40 28.13
CA ASN A 427 -9.92 -17.47 27.47
C ASN A 427 -9.88 -17.24 25.96
N VAL A 428 -8.84 -17.78 25.35
CA VAL A 428 -8.77 -18.00 23.90
C VAL A 428 -9.06 -19.48 23.63
N ASP A 429 -9.77 -19.77 22.54
CA ASP A 429 -10.01 -21.12 22.02
C ASP A 429 -9.15 -21.36 20.77
N GLU A 430 -8.01 -22.00 20.98
CA GLU A 430 -7.02 -22.37 19.95
C GLU A 430 -7.23 -23.80 19.42
N SER A 431 -8.40 -24.40 19.67
CA SER A 431 -8.67 -25.78 19.23
C SER A 431 -8.74 -25.90 17.70
N ASN A 432 -8.59 -27.13 17.18
CA ASN A 432 -8.67 -27.39 15.74
C ASN A 432 -7.64 -26.58 14.91
N ASN A 433 -6.44 -26.39 15.45
CA ASN A 433 -5.35 -25.71 14.76
C ASN A 433 -4.93 -26.46 13.47
N LEU A 434 -4.45 -25.70 12.49
CA LEU A 434 -3.94 -26.25 11.25
C LEU A 434 -2.56 -26.85 11.48
N THR A 435 -2.36 -28.06 10.96
CA THR A 435 -1.08 -28.77 11.04
C THR A 435 -0.81 -29.53 9.75
N GLY A 436 0.47 -29.83 9.48
CA GLY A 436 0.89 -30.62 8.31
C GLY A 436 0.35 -30.05 7.00
N ASN A 437 -0.30 -30.91 6.19
CA ASN A 437 -0.83 -30.50 4.88
C ASN A 437 -1.89 -29.39 4.96
N ALA A 438 -2.63 -29.28 6.07
CA ALA A 438 -3.63 -28.22 6.21
C ALA A 438 -2.99 -26.85 6.43
N ALA A 439 -1.94 -26.78 7.26
CA ALA A 439 -1.16 -25.55 7.45
C ALA A 439 -0.44 -25.15 6.15
N PHE A 440 0.19 -26.12 5.46
CA PHE A 440 0.84 -25.89 4.17
C PHE A 440 -0.12 -25.34 3.10
N VAL A 441 -1.33 -25.90 2.97
CA VAL A 441 -2.31 -25.37 2.00
C VAL A 441 -2.80 -23.98 2.42
N ALA A 442 -2.99 -23.72 3.72
CA ALA A 442 -3.38 -22.39 4.19
C ALA A 442 -2.31 -21.33 3.86
N ALA A 443 -1.03 -21.64 4.05
CA ALA A 443 0.10 -20.79 3.64
C ALA A 443 0.10 -20.51 2.14
N LEU A 444 -0.01 -21.56 1.30
CA LEU A 444 -0.10 -21.39 -0.15
C LEU A 444 -1.24 -20.44 -0.56
N TYR A 445 -2.39 -20.53 0.10
CA TYR A 445 -3.52 -19.64 -0.16
C TYR A 445 -3.24 -18.20 0.28
N ALA A 446 -2.68 -18.01 1.47
CA ALA A 446 -2.34 -16.70 2.00
C ALA A 446 -1.34 -15.98 1.09
N ASP A 447 -0.24 -16.64 0.71
CA ASP A 447 0.83 -16.00 -0.05
C ASP A 447 0.51 -15.87 -1.54
N ILE A 448 0.01 -16.94 -2.18
CA ILE A 448 -0.17 -16.95 -3.65
C ILE A 448 -1.50 -16.33 -4.06
N LEU A 449 -2.58 -16.55 -3.28
CA LEU A 449 -3.91 -16.06 -3.60
C LEU A 449 -4.29 -14.79 -2.84
N LYS A 450 -3.46 -14.33 -1.90
CA LYS A 450 -3.72 -13.16 -1.03
C LYS A 450 -5.03 -13.27 -0.25
N ARG A 451 -5.44 -14.49 0.11
CA ARG A 451 -6.65 -14.74 0.90
C ARG A 451 -6.55 -16.02 1.72
N ALA A 452 -7.31 -16.09 2.81
CA ALA A 452 -7.49 -17.33 3.54
C ALA A 452 -8.25 -18.37 2.68
N GLY A 453 -7.80 -19.62 2.73
CA GLY A 453 -8.47 -20.76 2.11
C GLY A 453 -9.51 -21.39 3.02
N ASP A 454 -10.70 -21.70 2.50
CA ASP A 454 -11.70 -22.45 3.27
C ASP A 454 -11.31 -23.93 3.33
N THR A 455 -10.66 -24.28 4.44
CA THR A 455 -10.17 -25.63 4.73
C THR A 455 -11.27 -26.68 4.87
N SER A 456 -12.53 -26.25 4.99
CA SER A 456 -13.69 -27.14 5.09
C SER A 456 -14.41 -27.37 3.76
N ASN A 457 -14.17 -26.51 2.76
CA ASN A 457 -14.83 -26.59 1.46
C ASN A 457 -14.01 -27.45 0.48
N PRO A 458 -14.56 -28.59 -0.02
CA PRO A 458 -13.85 -29.46 -0.96
C PRO A 458 -13.62 -28.83 -2.34
N ASN A 459 -14.31 -27.73 -2.67
CA ASN A 459 -14.09 -26.97 -3.89
C ASN A 459 -13.13 -25.78 -3.70
N ASP A 460 -12.57 -25.62 -2.49
CA ASP A 460 -11.53 -24.65 -2.17
C ASP A 460 -10.34 -25.37 -1.48
N ALA A 461 -9.73 -24.80 -0.45
CA ALA A 461 -8.54 -25.36 0.20
C ALA A 461 -8.75 -26.79 0.71
N GLY A 462 -9.96 -27.13 1.18
CA GLY A 462 -10.30 -28.48 1.62
C GLY A 462 -10.07 -29.58 0.57
N GLY A 463 -10.20 -29.27 -0.72
CA GLY A 463 -9.95 -30.21 -1.82
C GLY A 463 -8.47 -30.60 -1.94
N LEU A 464 -7.58 -29.61 -1.91
CA LEU A 464 -6.12 -29.84 -1.93
C LEU A 464 -5.65 -30.57 -0.67
N ILE A 465 -6.20 -30.20 0.49
CA ILE A 465 -5.90 -30.87 1.77
C ILE A 465 -6.27 -32.35 1.69
N ALA A 466 -7.48 -32.68 1.20
CA ALA A 466 -7.93 -34.06 1.06
C ALA A 466 -7.06 -34.86 0.09
N ALA A 467 -6.66 -34.25 -1.04
CA ALA A 467 -5.79 -34.89 -2.02
C ALA A 467 -4.38 -35.18 -1.48
N LEU A 468 -3.81 -34.26 -0.71
CA LEU A 468 -2.51 -34.44 -0.04
C LEU A 468 -2.59 -35.51 1.05
N ASN A 469 -3.60 -35.45 1.91
CA ASN A 469 -3.81 -36.43 2.98
C ASN A 469 -4.05 -37.85 2.45
N GLY A 470 -4.73 -37.96 1.29
CA GLY A 470 -4.94 -39.22 0.59
C GLY A 470 -3.75 -39.70 -0.24
N GLY A 471 -2.67 -38.91 -0.35
CA GLY A 471 -1.51 -39.22 -1.20
C GLY A 471 -1.77 -39.17 -2.70
N ALA A 472 -2.89 -38.57 -3.12
CA ALA A 472 -3.22 -38.38 -4.54
C ALA A 472 -2.39 -37.25 -5.17
N LEU A 473 -1.96 -36.28 -4.38
CA LEU A 473 -1.01 -35.23 -4.75
C LEU A 473 0.22 -35.27 -3.83
N THR A 474 1.36 -34.86 -4.37
CA THR A 474 2.52 -34.45 -3.57
C THR A 474 2.39 -32.97 -3.22
N GLN A 475 3.12 -32.50 -2.22
CA GLN A 475 3.17 -31.08 -1.85
C GLN A 475 3.61 -30.21 -3.03
N ALA A 476 4.65 -30.62 -3.75
CA ALA A 476 5.10 -29.94 -4.96
C ALA A 476 4.01 -29.87 -6.05
N ALA A 477 3.24 -30.95 -6.23
CA ALA A 477 2.13 -30.95 -7.18
C ALA A 477 0.97 -30.03 -6.73
N ALA A 478 0.70 -29.94 -5.42
CA ALA A 478 -0.30 -29.03 -4.88
C ALA A 478 0.12 -27.55 -5.04
N ALA A 479 1.37 -27.20 -4.70
CA ALA A 479 1.91 -25.87 -4.92
C ALA A 479 1.85 -25.47 -6.41
N SER A 480 2.34 -26.35 -7.29
CA SER A 480 2.29 -26.13 -8.74
C SER A 480 0.85 -25.95 -9.25
N ALA A 481 -0.10 -26.75 -8.76
CA ALA A 481 -1.51 -26.64 -9.13
C ALA A 481 -2.13 -25.30 -8.70
N LEU A 482 -1.74 -24.76 -7.53
CA LEU A 482 -2.25 -23.48 -7.04
C LEU A 482 -1.63 -22.30 -7.79
N VAL A 483 -0.30 -22.26 -7.98
CA VAL A 483 0.41 -21.20 -8.73
C VAL A 483 -0.15 -21.05 -10.16
N HIS A 484 -0.51 -22.17 -10.80
CA HIS A 484 -1.06 -22.18 -12.16
C HIS A 484 -2.60 -22.16 -12.19
N SER A 485 -3.26 -21.95 -11.06
CA SER A 485 -4.71 -21.85 -10.99
C SER A 485 -5.22 -20.57 -11.66
N PRO A 486 -6.44 -20.56 -12.23
CA PRO A 486 -7.03 -19.34 -12.79
C PRO A 486 -7.07 -18.15 -11.82
N GLU A 487 -7.16 -18.44 -10.51
CA GLU A 487 -7.20 -17.44 -9.47
C GLU A 487 -5.83 -16.80 -9.24
N ALA A 488 -4.78 -17.61 -9.01
CA ALA A 488 -3.40 -17.13 -8.85
C ALA A 488 -2.92 -16.34 -10.08
N LEU A 489 -3.16 -16.89 -11.27
CA LEU A 489 -2.83 -16.21 -12.53
C LEU A 489 -3.62 -14.90 -12.68
N GLY A 490 -4.84 -14.87 -12.16
CA GLY A 490 -5.66 -13.67 -12.11
C GLY A 490 -5.08 -12.58 -11.20
N VAL A 491 -4.63 -12.93 -9.99
CA VAL A 491 -3.95 -12.01 -9.06
C VAL A 491 -2.74 -11.37 -9.74
N GLN A 492 -1.91 -12.18 -10.40
CA GLN A 492 -0.73 -11.69 -11.12
C GLN A 492 -1.10 -10.75 -12.27
N VAL A 493 -2.13 -11.09 -13.05
CA VAL A 493 -2.60 -10.24 -14.16
C VAL A 493 -3.17 -8.92 -13.64
N ASP A 494 -3.97 -8.95 -12.57
CA ASP A 494 -4.55 -7.75 -11.96
C ASP A 494 -3.46 -6.81 -11.45
N GLY A 495 -2.43 -7.36 -10.79
CA GLY A 495 -1.24 -6.62 -10.37
C GLY A 495 -0.48 -5.98 -11.53
N LEU A 496 -0.31 -6.69 -12.67
CA LEU A 496 0.35 -6.14 -13.85
C LEU A 496 -0.44 -4.99 -14.51
N TYR A 497 -1.77 -5.08 -14.53
CA TYR A 497 -2.63 -4.01 -15.04
C TYR A 497 -2.47 -2.74 -14.21
N LEU A 498 -2.55 -2.86 -12.88
CA LEU A 498 -2.33 -1.72 -11.99
C LEU A 498 -0.91 -1.19 -12.20
N LYS A 499 0.09 -2.06 -12.13
CA LYS A 499 1.49 -1.62 -12.11
C LYS A 499 2.01 -1.03 -13.42
N LEU A 500 1.53 -1.53 -14.56
CA LEU A 500 2.01 -1.10 -15.87
C LEU A 500 1.04 -0.12 -16.54
N LEU A 501 -0.26 -0.24 -16.31
CA LEU A 501 -1.27 0.55 -17.01
C LEU A 501 -2.00 1.56 -16.11
N GLY A 502 -1.72 1.56 -14.79
CA GLY A 502 -2.29 2.51 -13.84
C GLY A 502 -3.80 2.36 -13.68
N ARG A 503 -4.35 1.18 -14.00
CA ARG A 503 -5.79 0.91 -13.89
C ARG A 503 -6.07 -0.55 -13.56
N PRO A 504 -7.25 -0.87 -12.97
CA PRO A 504 -7.71 -2.25 -12.86
C PRO A 504 -7.85 -2.93 -14.22
N SER A 505 -7.67 -4.25 -14.21
CA SER A 505 -7.97 -5.10 -15.36
C SER A 505 -9.48 -5.06 -15.65
N ASP A 506 -9.84 -5.09 -16.93
CA ASP A 506 -11.22 -5.38 -17.32
C ASP A 506 -11.44 -6.90 -17.42
N SER A 507 -12.68 -7.35 -17.30
CA SER A 507 -12.99 -8.78 -17.26
C SER A 507 -12.55 -9.55 -18.50
N VAL A 508 -12.55 -8.91 -19.68
CA VAL A 508 -12.14 -9.54 -20.95
C VAL A 508 -10.62 -9.61 -21.04
N GLY A 509 -9.93 -8.51 -20.75
CA GLY A 509 -8.47 -8.44 -20.71
C GLY A 509 -7.88 -9.43 -19.71
N ARG A 510 -8.43 -9.46 -18.49
CA ARG A 510 -8.05 -10.41 -17.44
C ARG A 510 -8.22 -11.86 -17.90
N ALA A 511 -9.39 -12.22 -18.41
CA ALA A 511 -9.67 -13.58 -18.87
C ALA A 511 -8.77 -14.00 -20.04
N GLY A 512 -8.47 -13.07 -20.96
CA GLY A 512 -7.56 -13.30 -22.08
C GLY A 512 -6.14 -13.62 -21.62
N PHE A 513 -5.57 -12.82 -20.71
CA PHE A 513 -4.23 -13.05 -20.19
C PHE A 513 -4.13 -14.28 -19.27
N VAL A 514 -5.15 -14.55 -18.46
CA VAL A 514 -5.21 -15.79 -17.68
C VAL A 514 -5.22 -17.01 -18.62
N SER A 515 -6.05 -17.01 -19.66
CA SER A 515 -6.05 -18.08 -20.67
C SER A 515 -4.70 -18.22 -21.37
N PHE A 516 -4.03 -17.10 -21.68
CA PHE A 516 -2.69 -17.13 -22.27
C PHE A 516 -1.68 -17.84 -21.36
N LEU A 517 -1.65 -17.54 -20.05
CA LEU A 517 -0.78 -18.21 -19.08
C LEU A 517 -1.12 -19.70 -18.93
N GLN A 518 -2.41 -20.03 -18.89
CA GLN A 518 -2.86 -21.43 -18.82
C GLN A 518 -2.45 -22.27 -20.05
N ASN A 519 -2.23 -21.63 -21.20
CA ASN A 519 -1.77 -22.28 -22.42
C ASN A 519 -0.23 -22.26 -22.59
N GLY A 520 0.51 -21.97 -21.52
CA GLY A 520 1.98 -21.99 -21.50
C GLY A 520 2.65 -20.67 -21.89
N GLY A 521 1.88 -19.57 -21.94
CA GLY A 521 2.43 -18.23 -21.95
C GLY A 521 3.14 -17.90 -20.63
N THR A 522 4.01 -16.90 -20.65
CA THR A 522 4.79 -16.47 -19.48
C THR A 522 4.41 -15.05 -19.03
N VAL A 523 4.62 -14.76 -17.74
CA VAL A 523 4.42 -13.40 -17.19
C VAL A 523 5.31 -12.38 -17.92
N GLU A 524 6.55 -12.75 -18.26
CA GLU A 524 7.48 -11.93 -19.02
C GLU A 524 6.94 -11.57 -20.42
N GLN A 525 6.23 -12.50 -21.07
CA GLN A 525 5.56 -12.21 -22.34
C GLN A 525 4.37 -11.27 -22.17
N ILE A 526 3.60 -11.40 -21.09
CA ILE A 526 2.50 -10.46 -20.77
C ILE A 526 3.07 -9.05 -20.57
N ILE A 527 4.13 -8.91 -19.78
CA ILE A 527 4.82 -7.62 -19.60
C ILE A 527 5.18 -7.04 -20.97
N GLY A 528 5.82 -7.84 -21.85
CA GLY A 528 6.17 -7.42 -23.20
C GLY A 528 4.97 -6.99 -24.06
N LEU A 529 3.83 -7.68 -23.94
CA LEU A 529 2.58 -7.34 -24.64
C LEU A 529 1.94 -6.06 -24.10
N MET A 530 1.92 -5.87 -22.78
CA MET A 530 1.35 -4.68 -22.15
C MET A 530 2.18 -3.44 -22.46
N VAL A 531 3.50 -3.49 -22.27
CA VAL A 531 4.38 -2.31 -22.47
C VAL A 531 4.56 -1.93 -23.94
N SER A 532 4.27 -2.84 -24.88
CA SER A 532 4.24 -2.54 -26.31
C SER A 532 2.87 -2.12 -26.84
N SER A 533 1.85 -2.05 -25.97
CA SER A 533 0.50 -1.65 -26.35
C SER A 533 0.39 -0.14 -26.65
N PRO A 534 -0.61 0.28 -27.44
CA PRO A 534 -0.93 1.70 -27.62
C PRO A 534 -1.27 2.42 -26.31
N GLU A 535 -1.85 1.71 -25.34
CA GLU A 535 -2.21 2.25 -24.03
C GLU A 535 -0.95 2.65 -23.25
N TYR A 536 0.02 1.74 -23.15
CA TYR A 536 1.30 2.04 -22.51
C TYR A 536 2.11 3.10 -23.28
N ALA A 537 2.00 3.13 -24.60
CA ALA A 537 2.61 4.19 -25.40
C ALA A 537 2.02 5.58 -25.09
N ALA A 538 0.72 5.67 -24.80
CA ALA A 538 0.08 6.91 -24.37
C ALA A 538 0.51 7.35 -22.96
N LEU A 539 0.77 6.40 -22.05
CA LEU A 539 1.30 6.68 -20.71
C LEU A 539 2.73 7.21 -20.74
N THR A 540 3.57 6.65 -21.62
CA THR A 540 5.01 6.92 -21.66
C THR A 540 5.43 8.04 -22.62
N GLY A 541 4.60 8.32 -23.64
CA GLY A 541 4.70 9.46 -24.55
C GLY A 541 5.89 9.53 -25.52
N SER A 542 7.05 8.96 -25.17
CA SER A 542 8.24 8.83 -26.01
C SER A 542 8.95 7.51 -25.86
N ASP A 543 9.99 7.31 -26.68
CA ASP A 543 10.93 6.22 -26.54
C ASP A 543 11.83 6.37 -25.30
N ALA A 544 12.25 7.59 -24.94
CA ALA A 544 13.01 7.84 -23.72
C ALA A 544 12.17 7.58 -22.46
N GLY A 545 10.95 8.15 -22.42
CA GLY A 545 9.96 7.90 -21.37
C GLY A 545 9.61 6.42 -21.24
N PHE A 546 9.45 5.73 -22.38
CA PHE A 546 9.25 4.27 -22.39
C PHE A 546 10.42 3.50 -21.77
N VAL A 547 11.67 3.81 -22.14
CA VAL A 547 12.82 3.10 -21.56
C VAL A 547 12.96 3.39 -20.06
N GLN A 548 12.74 4.63 -19.65
CA GLN A 548 12.78 5.02 -18.24
C GLN A 548 11.71 4.32 -17.43
N SER A 549 10.49 4.19 -17.97
CA SER A 549 9.42 3.48 -17.27
C SER A 549 9.73 1.99 -17.10
N LEU A 550 10.52 1.38 -17.99
CA LEU A 550 11.03 0.01 -17.77
C LEU A 550 12.02 -0.05 -16.61
N TYR A 551 12.93 0.92 -16.48
CA TYR A 551 13.82 1.00 -15.32
C TYR A 551 13.04 1.12 -14.01
N THR A 552 12.08 2.04 -13.96
CA THR A 552 11.29 2.27 -12.75
C THR A 552 10.38 1.07 -12.45
N ASN A 553 9.54 0.66 -13.40
CA ASN A 553 8.50 -0.34 -13.15
C ASN A 553 9.02 -1.77 -13.14
N LEU A 554 10.14 -2.09 -13.80
CA LEU A 554 10.70 -3.45 -13.78
C LEU A 554 11.89 -3.57 -12.82
N LEU A 555 12.82 -2.60 -12.82
CA LEU A 555 14.05 -2.70 -12.01
C LEU A 555 13.96 -1.98 -10.67
N GLY A 556 12.92 -1.15 -10.45
CA GLY A 556 12.74 -0.41 -9.21
C GLY A 556 13.74 0.73 -9.02
N ARG A 557 14.33 1.25 -10.11
CA ARG A 557 15.30 2.35 -10.07
C ARG A 557 15.14 3.30 -11.24
N VAL A 558 15.73 4.48 -11.12
CA VAL A 558 15.85 5.44 -12.21
C VAL A 558 17.07 5.06 -13.07
N GLY A 559 16.88 4.83 -14.36
CA GLY A 559 17.98 4.69 -15.32
C GLY A 559 18.70 6.02 -15.53
N ASP A 560 20.02 5.98 -15.69
CA ASP A 560 20.79 7.19 -16.01
C ASP A 560 20.64 7.59 -17.50
N ASP A 561 21.01 8.83 -17.83
CA ASP A 561 20.83 9.37 -19.19
C ASP A 561 21.55 8.53 -20.26
N ALA A 562 22.70 7.93 -19.93
CA ALA A 562 23.47 7.13 -20.88
C ALA A 562 22.86 5.73 -21.06
N GLU A 563 22.40 5.13 -19.98
CA GLU A 563 21.61 3.89 -19.94
C GLU A 563 20.35 4.02 -20.79
N VAL A 564 19.59 5.10 -20.61
CA VAL A 564 18.36 5.37 -21.38
C VAL A 564 18.70 5.58 -22.86
N ALA A 565 19.67 6.44 -23.17
CA ALA A 565 20.07 6.72 -24.54
C ALA A 565 20.54 5.47 -25.30
N GLY A 566 21.23 4.55 -24.62
CA GLY A 566 21.68 3.28 -25.19
C GLY A 566 20.52 2.40 -25.68
N TYR A 567 19.46 2.26 -24.87
CA TYR A 567 18.28 1.49 -25.27
C TYR A 567 17.42 2.21 -26.31
N VAL A 568 17.28 3.54 -26.21
CA VAL A 568 16.58 4.35 -27.23
C VAL A 568 17.23 4.15 -28.61
N ALA A 569 18.55 4.10 -28.69
CA ALA A 569 19.27 3.93 -29.96
C ALA A 569 18.96 2.61 -30.67
N VAL A 570 18.66 1.52 -29.94
CA VAL A 570 18.35 0.21 -30.53
C VAL A 570 16.85 -0.02 -30.75
N LEU A 571 16.00 0.80 -30.14
CA LEU A 571 14.54 0.65 -30.16
C LEU A 571 13.94 0.62 -31.57
N PRO A 572 14.35 1.47 -32.55
CA PRO A 572 13.83 1.39 -33.92
C PRO A 572 14.14 0.08 -34.64
N SER A 573 15.24 -0.58 -34.27
CA SER A 573 15.69 -1.82 -34.91
C SER A 573 15.13 -3.09 -34.24
N ARG A 574 14.84 -3.03 -32.93
CA ARG A 574 14.39 -4.18 -32.13
C ARG A 574 12.89 -4.16 -31.83
N GLY A 575 12.30 -2.98 -31.72
CA GLY A 575 10.94 -2.78 -31.23
C GLY A 575 10.83 -2.82 -29.70
N ARG A 576 9.74 -2.24 -29.17
CA ARG A 576 9.50 -2.07 -27.72
C ARG A 576 9.43 -3.39 -26.96
N ALA A 577 8.71 -4.38 -27.48
CA ALA A 577 8.58 -5.69 -26.82
C ALA A 577 9.94 -6.40 -26.66
N ALA A 578 10.81 -6.31 -27.66
CA ALA A 578 12.14 -6.92 -27.59
C ALA A 578 13.07 -6.18 -26.62
N VAL A 579 12.93 -4.84 -26.49
CA VAL A 579 13.66 -4.07 -25.46
C VAL A 579 13.16 -4.45 -24.07
N ALA A 580 11.85 -4.51 -23.84
CA ALA A 580 11.29 -4.95 -22.56
C ALA A 580 11.75 -6.36 -22.16
N ALA A 581 11.85 -7.28 -23.13
CA ALA A 581 12.38 -8.62 -22.89
C ALA A 581 13.85 -8.62 -22.42
N LEU A 582 14.67 -7.64 -22.81
CA LEU A 582 16.03 -7.51 -22.29
C LEU A 582 16.05 -7.14 -20.81
N PHE A 583 15.09 -6.33 -20.36
CA PHE A 583 14.94 -5.97 -18.95
C PHE A 583 14.47 -7.17 -18.12
N THR A 584 13.41 -7.87 -18.55
CA THR A 584 12.88 -9.04 -17.81
C THR A 584 13.83 -10.24 -17.79
N GLN A 585 14.73 -10.35 -18.76
CA GLN A 585 15.79 -11.38 -18.77
C GLN A 585 17.08 -10.93 -18.09
N SER A 586 17.17 -9.68 -17.66
CA SER A 586 18.37 -9.17 -17.00
C SER A 586 18.61 -9.85 -15.66
N ALA A 587 19.88 -9.98 -15.27
CA ALA A 587 20.24 -10.50 -13.96
C ALA A 587 19.68 -9.62 -12.82
N GLU A 588 19.59 -8.31 -13.04
CA GLU A 588 19.03 -7.35 -12.08
C GLU A 588 17.56 -7.65 -11.80
N PHE A 589 16.72 -7.69 -12.83
CA PHE A 589 15.30 -8.00 -12.69
C PHE A 589 15.07 -9.36 -12.02
N ARG A 590 15.76 -10.39 -12.49
CA ARG A 590 15.61 -11.74 -11.95
C ARG A 590 16.11 -11.83 -10.51
N SER A 591 17.15 -11.07 -10.14
CA SER A 591 17.61 -11.00 -8.75
C SER A 591 16.56 -10.35 -7.85
N ASN A 592 15.90 -9.29 -8.32
CA ASN A 592 14.83 -8.63 -7.55
C ASN A 592 13.67 -9.59 -7.29
N VAL A 593 13.22 -10.34 -8.31
CA VAL A 593 12.15 -11.35 -8.13
C VAL A 593 12.60 -12.50 -7.23
N VAL A 594 13.81 -13.04 -7.40
CA VAL A 594 14.31 -14.12 -6.54
C VAL A 594 14.47 -13.66 -5.10
N ASN A 595 14.96 -12.44 -4.87
CA ASN A 595 15.05 -11.87 -3.53
C ASN A 595 13.68 -11.73 -2.88
N GLN A 596 12.66 -11.36 -3.64
CA GLN A 596 11.29 -11.29 -3.15
C GLN A 596 10.87 -12.62 -2.54
N PHE A 597 11.07 -13.75 -3.24
CA PHE A 597 10.69 -15.07 -2.69
C PHE A 597 11.42 -15.45 -1.39
N TYR A 598 12.61 -14.91 -1.14
CA TYR A 598 13.35 -15.18 0.09
C TYR A 598 12.91 -14.30 1.26
N SER A 599 12.76 -12.98 1.05
CA SER A 599 12.73 -11.98 2.12
C SER A 599 11.35 -11.36 2.32
N ALA A 600 10.95 -11.16 3.57
CA ALA A 600 9.75 -10.40 3.92
C ALA A 600 9.90 -8.87 3.70
N THR A 601 11.09 -8.38 3.34
CA THR A 601 11.31 -6.97 2.96
C THR A 601 11.11 -6.84 1.45
N PRO A 602 10.05 -6.17 0.96
CA PRO A 602 9.80 -6.07 -0.47
C PRO A 602 10.90 -5.29 -1.19
N ALA A 603 11.15 -5.68 -2.44
CA ALA A 603 11.83 -4.79 -3.39
C ALA A 603 11.00 -3.51 -3.62
N PRO A 604 11.63 -2.35 -3.91
CA PRO A 604 10.92 -1.11 -4.22
C PRO A 604 9.91 -1.30 -5.36
N THR A 605 8.86 -0.46 -5.35
CA THR A 605 7.68 -0.32 -6.25
C THR A 605 7.87 -0.75 -7.72
N SER A 606 8.14 -2.02 -7.97
CA SER A 606 8.38 -2.61 -9.29
C SER A 606 7.61 -3.91 -9.44
N VAL A 607 7.57 -4.47 -10.64
CA VAL A 607 6.86 -5.72 -10.95
C VAL A 607 7.34 -6.88 -10.08
N SER A 608 8.57 -6.86 -9.54
CA SER A 608 9.00 -7.91 -8.60
C SER A 608 8.17 -7.94 -7.31
N ALA A 609 7.61 -6.81 -6.88
CA ALA A 609 6.75 -6.73 -5.69
C ALA A 609 5.37 -7.40 -5.90
N LEU A 610 5.02 -7.79 -7.13
CA LEU A 610 3.80 -8.57 -7.38
C LEU A 610 3.94 -10.03 -6.95
N PHE A 611 5.17 -10.51 -6.79
CA PHE A 611 5.44 -11.87 -6.32
C PHE A 611 5.42 -11.91 -4.79
N PRO A 612 4.81 -12.95 -4.19
CA PRO A 612 4.80 -13.06 -2.75
C PRO A 612 6.20 -13.36 -2.21
N PRO A 613 6.57 -12.82 -1.05
CA PRO A 613 7.69 -13.38 -0.31
C PRO A 613 7.23 -14.73 0.27
N LEU A 614 7.90 -15.81 -0.10
CA LEU A 614 7.42 -17.17 0.19
C LEU A 614 8.13 -17.78 1.40
N LEU A 615 9.42 -17.47 1.60
CA LEU A 615 10.22 -18.12 2.64
C LEU A 615 10.37 -17.29 3.92
N HIS A 616 9.86 -16.06 3.90
CA HIS A 616 9.79 -15.15 5.05
C HIS A 616 11.11 -14.99 5.83
N ARG A 617 12.26 -15.11 5.15
CA ARG A 617 13.56 -15.01 5.79
C ARG A 617 13.79 -13.59 6.30
N THR A 618 14.34 -13.52 7.50
CA THR A 618 14.74 -12.26 8.15
C THR A 618 16.15 -11.83 7.75
N GLY A 619 16.96 -12.78 7.29
CA GLY A 619 18.30 -12.54 6.77
C GLY A 619 18.30 -12.49 5.24
N ALA A 620 19.17 -11.65 4.68
CA ALA A 620 19.35 -11.57 3.24
C ALA A 620 19.82 -12.91 2.66
N ALA A 621 19.23 -13.31 1.54
CA ALA A 621 19.71 -14.43 0.75
C ALA A 621 21.16 -14.21 0.30
N THR A 622 21.95 -15.28 0.28
CA THR A 622 23.33 -15.19 -0.18
C THR A 622 23.38 -14.97 -1.70
N ALA A 623 24.45 -14.33 -2.18
CA ALA A 623 24.65 -14.17 -3.63
C ALA A 623 24.67 -15.51 -4.38
N ALA A 624 25.11 -16.61 -3.74
CA ALA A 624 25.12 -17.93 -4.35
C ALA A 624 23.71 -18.50 -4.55
N GLU A 625 22.83 -18.34 -3.56
CA GLU A 625 21.42 -18.73 -3.64
C GLU A 625 20.70 -17.98 -4.77
N ILE A 626 20.87 -16.65 -4.81
CA ILE A 626 20.26 -15.80 -5.84
C ILE A 626 20.77 -16.20 -7.22
N ASN A 627 22.10 -16.29 -7.40
CA ASN A 627 22.70 -16.58 -8.71
C ASN A 627 22.30 -17.95 -9.27
N GLY A 628 22.03 -18.94 -8.42
CA GLY A 628 21.53 -20.25 -8.83
C GLY A 628 20.20 -20.16 -9.58
N TYR A 629 19.25 -19.38 -9.05
CA TYR A 629 17.94 -19.18 -9.68
C TYR A 629 17.96 -18.18 -10.83
N VAL A 630 18.76 -17.12 -10.74
CA VAL A 630 18.93 -16.14 -11.82
C VAL A 630 19.42 -16.82 -13.10
N ALA A 631 20.35 -17.76 -12.99
CA ALA A 631 20.93 -18.50 -14.12
C ALA A 631 20.09 -19.69 -14.61
N SER A 632 18.99 -20.05 -13.92
CA SER A 632 18.20 -21.26 -14.20
C SER A 632 17.44 -21.26 -15.53
N GLY A 633 17.15 -20.08 -16.07
CA GLY A 633 16.28 -19.92 -17.25
C GLY A 633 14.79 -20.20 -17.00
N LEU A 634 14.39 -20.45 -15.75
CA LEU A 634 12.98 -20.64 -15.36
C LEU A 634 12.16 -19.37 -15.61
N SER A 635 10.90 -19.53 -16.01
CA SER A 635 9.94 -18.41 -16.05
C SER A 635 9.65 -17.90 -14.64
N LEU A 636 9.06 -16.71 -14.48
CA LEU A 636 8.72 -16.20 -13.14
C LEU A 636 7.75 -17.12 -12.38
N LEU A 637 6.77 -17.72 -13.07
CA LEU A 637 5.83 -18.68 -12.44
C LEU A 637 6.51 -20.00 -12.06
N ASP A 638 7.49 -20.44 -12.85
CA ASP A 638 8.28 -21.63 -12.50
C ASP A 638 9.21 -21.36 -11.31
N LEU A 639 9.74 -20.14 -11.19
CA LEU A 639 10.47 -19.71 -9.99
C LEU A 639 9.56 -19.73 -8.77
N GLU A 640 8.38 -19.09 -8.84
CA GLU A 640 7.39 -19.09 -7.76
C GLU A 640 7.03 -20.52 -7.34
N THR A 641 6.78 -21.41 -8.31
CA THR A 641 6.53 -22.83 -8.06
C THR A 641 7.71 -23.52 -7.36
N ALA A 642 8.95 -23.23 -7.76
CA ALA A 642 10.14 -23.84 -7.16
C ALA A 642 10.30 -23.46 -5.68
N PHE A 643 9.94 -22.22 -5.30
CA PHE A 643 9.98 -21.76 -3.92
C PHE A 643 8.79 -22.28 -3.11
N ALA A 644 7.57 -22.19 -3.64
CA ALA A 644 6.34 -22.67 -2.99
C ALA A 644 6.31 -24.21 -2.79
N SER A 645 7.10 -24.95 -3.57
CA SER A 645 7.26 -26.41 -3.42
C SER A 645 8.47 -26.82 -2.58
N SER A 646 9.22 -25.87 -2.04
CA SER A 646 10.42 -26.14 -1.28
C SER A 646 10.11 -26.74 0.10
N THR A 647 11.07 -27.47 0.67
CA THR A 647 10.96 -27.96 2.06
C THR A 647 10.90 -26.82 3.05
N GLU A 648 11.56 -25.70 2.76
CA GLU A 648 11.55 -24.51 3.62
C GLU A 648 10.15 -23.90 3.66
N PHE A 649 9.52 -23.67 2.51
CA PHE A 649 8.13 -23.21 2.46
C PHE A 649 7.18 -24.15 3.21
N PHE A 650 7.35 -25.47 3.08
CA PHE A 650 6.49 -26.42 3.80
C PHE A 650 6.55 -26.29 5.33
N VAL A 651 7.69 -25.84 5.86
CA VAL A 651 7.89 -25.68 7.31
C VAL A 651 7.53 -24.25 7.75
N ASP A 652 8.01 -23.26 7.00
CA ASP A 652 8.12 -21.86 7.44
C ASP A 652 7.28 -20.88 6.60
N GLY A 653 6.85 -21.25 5.39
CA GLY A 653 5.99 -20.42 4.53
C GLY A 653 4.56 -20.55 4.93
#